data_AF-A0A117LWA0-F1
#
_entry.id   AF-A0A117LWA0-F1
#
_cell.length_a   1.000
_cell.length_b   1.000
_cell.length_c   1.000
_cell.angle_alpha   90.00
_cell.angle_beta   90.00
_cell.angle_gamma   90.00
#
_symmetry.space_group_name_H-M   'P 1'
#
loop_
_entity.id
_entity.type
_entity.pdbx_description
1 polymer ?
#
loop_
_entity_poly.entity_id
_entity_poly.type
_entity_poly.pdbx_seq_one_letter_code
_entity_poly.pdbx_strand_id
1 'polypeptide(L)'
;MVDSDQRRNYERAVRARDYWESLQRRSNLHPFFHPPDLFAIDPCVVKPYCVPKTFVPIPVGGNIEIYDQTGGRVKSEGFETKEFILANFLPGGYKKRWEFQHYRAVWAPSERQPVCANIGLTFQFEKSIPLGQVYTESETFSPLNIPVERTKIYFPDHVYVEKLPEHVKYYWDEERHIIHHHADTGAIEVVRDPLSTPLHINIMTDDGETSEPSIEFPKDSLIKKINYLETFVLTRCYYANCIHIFGKTTTTLTRLIRFYHDDDDAYALIGSEQVSQATRIEFSLKQLCEKILGTLQDNSVLQNDLRMQYVLLQLYESVLYRQTPLQSTYDIDKLYQLLIAVDYWINWTERATSLEKFFEQEMPEFKLILQELIPNTSETRLRLAGYDPAGIDDLIDLITENQVLFKEIFHRAFDTEYLKSFCNRVLYTTLEKAVIAWLQQFFGSAGEGLNYWHESNGDTMFFYAYDRYQGGSGIAKELFRKFQGLSPDLFDVRRTLERSLLCDINLTELVIHHLFLAYEPEFLVAGFNGSESDQVSILRLALEEIERQYGFDLHTKKREDLLTFCKIDIKRLVASEDIAAFYSELIRGYVVLLEKLRRTPTTIDLLLYCCGDTFYDPRAAAVFEKYRTRKKGDLSELVARIEEMMPTCINGCPECIEISSSYGQDPLGSALLNKRLLARLLEVQ
;
A
#
# COMPACT_ATOMS: atom_id res chain seq x y z
N MET A 1 25.17 50.08 35.73
CA MET A 1 25.64 49.39 34.51
C MET A 1 24.63 48.38 33.94
N VAL A 2 23.59 47.94 34.67
CA VAL A 2 22.59 46.98 34.15
C VAL A 2 21.56 47.62 33.20
N ASP A 3 21.30 48.91 33.32
CA ASP A 3 20.20 49.60 32.63
C ASP A 3 20.51 49.97 31.15
N SER A 4 21.79 50.08 30.77
CA SER A 4 22.16 50.40 29.37
C SER A 4 22.08 49.21 28.43
N ASP A 5 22.31 48.00 28.93
CA ASP A 5 22.31 46.77 28.12
C ASP A 5 20.90 46.25 27.87
N GLN A 6 19.99 46.37 28.84
CA GLN A 6 18.58 46.07 28.63
C GLN A 6 17.95 47.01 27.60
N ARG A 7 18.29 48.30 27.65
CA ARG A 7 17.80 49.29 26.69
C ARG A 7 18.33 49.03 25.28
N ARG A 8 19.61 48.66 25.14
CA ARG A 8 20.19 48.23 23.86
C ARG A 8 19.56 46.97 23.30
N ASN A 9 19.28 45.97 24.15
CA ASN A 9 18.67 44.71 23.72
C ASN A 9 17.21 44.90 23.29
N TYR A 10 16.47 45.77 23.98
CA TYR A 10 15.12 46.15 23.59
C TYR A 10 15.11 46.88 22.23
N GLU A 11 16.00 47.86 22.03
CA GLU A 11 16.12 48.57 20.75
C GLU A 11 16.51 47.65 19.59
N ARG A 12 17.33 46.62 19.84
CA ARG A 12 17.69 45.59 18.86
C ARG A 12 16.50 44.70 18.48
N ALA A 13 15.76 44.21 19.48
CA ALA A 13 14.58 43.36 19.25
C ALA A 13 13.49 44.10 18.46
N VAL A 14 13.28 45.39 18.74
CA VAL A 14 12.34 46.23 18.00
C VAL A 14 12.78 46.40 16.54
N ARG A 15 14.06 46.69 16.27
CA ARG A 15 14.57 46.80 14.89
C ARG A 15 14.49 45.50 14.10
N ALA A 16 14.77 44.37 14.73
CA ALA A 16 14.63 43.06 14.10
C ALA A 16 13.17 42.79 13.72
N ARG A 17 12.23 43.07 14.63
CA ARG A 17 10.79 42.91 14.38
C ARG A 17 10.29 43.82 13.26
N ASP A 18 10.64 45.11 13.28
CA ASP A 18 10.19 46.07 12.26
C ASP A 18 10.71 45.70 10.85
N TYR A 19 11.92 45.15 10.78
CA TYR A 19 12.49 44.61 9.55
C TYR A 19 11.74 43.35 9.07
N TRP A 20 11.40 42.42 9.98
CA TRP A 20 10.60 41.23 9.68
C TRP A 20 9.21 41.58 9.13
N GLU A 21 8.53 42.54 9.75
CA GLU A 21 7.23 43.03 9.27
C GLU A 21 7.35 43.70 7.89
N SER A 22 8.47 44.40 7.61
CA SER A 22 8.73 44.99 6.30
C SER A 22 8.99 43.94 5.20
N LEU A 23 9.62 42.82 5.56
CA LEU A 23 9.84 41.69 4.65
C LEU A 23 8.51 40.98 4.35
N GLN A 24 7.71 40.65 5.37
CA GLN A 24 6.42 39.96 5.18
C GLN A 24 5.42 40.75 4.31
N ARG A 25 5.55 42.08 4.24
CA ARG A 25 4.75 42.93 3.35
C ARG A 25 5.15 42.87 1.88
N ARG A 26 6.25 42.20 1.51
CA ARG A 26 6.66 42.00 0.11
C ARG A 26 6.03 40.72 -0.43
N SER A 27 5.34 40.84 -1.56
CA SER A 27 4.44 39.81 -2.12
C SER A 27 5.10 38.50 -2.60
N ASN A 28 6.44 38.37 -2.58
CA ASN A 28 7.16 37.24 -3.19
C ASN A 28 8.20 36.60 -2.25
N LEU A 29 7.93 36.45 -0.94
CA LEU A 29 8.84 35.76 -0.02
C LEU A 29 8.34 34.35 0.29
N HIS A 30 9.16 33.35 -0.05
CA HIS A 30 9.02 31.99 0.45
C HIS A 30 9.45 31.91 1.93
N PRO A 31 8.72 31.21 2.80
CA PRO A 31 8.90 31.24 4.25
C PRO A 31 10.20 30.62 4.79
N PHE A 32 11.10 30.14 3.94
CA PHE A 32 12.29 29.37 4.34
C PHE A 32 13.64 30.10 4.17
N PHE A 33 13.66 31.37 3.78
CA PHE A 33 14.91 32.14 3.68
C PHE A 33 15.14 33.00 4.91
N HIS A 34 16.23 32.74 5.63
CA HIS A 34 16.74 33.69 6.62
C HIS A 34 17.15 35.01 5.94
N PRO A 35 16.96 36.17 6.59
CA PRO A 35 17.32 37.44 5.98
C PRO A 35 18.85 37.54 5.84
N PRO A 36 19.36 37.97 4.66
CA PRO A 36 20.80 38.00 4.38
C PRO A 36 21.62 38.91 5.32
N ASP A 37 20.97 39.83 6.04
CA ASP A 37 21.63 40.84 6.90
C ASP A 37 21.37 40.67 8.41
N LEU A 38 20.79 39.54 8.85
CA LEU A 38 20.45 39.32 10.27
C LEU A 38 21.66 39.50 11.21
N PHE A 39 22.87 39.13 10.75
CA PHE A 39 24.11 39.24 11.50
C PHE A 39 24.67 40.67 11.61
N ALA A 40 24.27 41.57 10.70
CA ALA A 40 24.58 42.99 10.83
C ALA A 40 23.65 43.68 11.85
N ILE A 41 22.48 43.08 12.09
CA ILE A 41 21.42 43.63 12.95
C ILE A 41 21.56 43.11 14.40
N ASP A 42 22.03 41.87 14.60
CA ASP A 42 22.29 41.30 15.93
C ASP A 42 23.68 40.60 16.05
N PRO A 43 24.71 41.32 16.54
CA PRO A 43 26.05 40.77 16.73
C PRO A 43 26.17 39.83 17.94
N CYS A 44 25.11 39.60 18.71
CA CYS A 44 25.10 38.66 19.85
C CYS A 44 24.73 37.22 19.43
N VAL A 45 24.46 36.97 18.15
CA VAL A 45 24.35 35.61 17.60
C VAL A 45 25.75 34.99 17.56
N VAL A 46 26.06 34.16 18.56
CA VAL A 46 27.35 33.43 18.64
C VAL A 46 27.22 32.07 17.95
N LYS A 47 28.21 31.74 17.11
CA LYS A 47 28.46 30.40 16.53
C LYS A 47 28.30 29.28 17.60
N PRO A 48 27.78 28.10 17.23
CA PRO A 48 28.37 27.31 16.15
C PRO A 48 27.35 26.84 15.13
N TYR A 49 27.28 27.52 13.99
CA TYR A 49 26.92 26.86 12.72
C TYR A 49 27.80 27.47 11.62
N CYS A 50 28.88 26.79 11.26
CA CYS A 50 29.38 26.89 9.90
C CYS A 50 28.27 26.31 9.03
N VAL A 51 27.63 27.13 8.19
CA VAL A 51 26.77 26.60 7.13
C VAL A 51 27.67 25.83 6.19
N PRO A 52 27.55 24.49 6.07
CA PRO A 52 28.27 23.72 5.07
C PRO A 52 27.94 24.29 3.70
N LYS A 53 28.87 24.19 2.75
CA LYS A 53 28.72 24.73 1.39
C LYS A 53 27.51 24.13 0.62
N THR A 54 26.81 23.17 1.21
CA THR A 54 25.58 22.53 0.72
C THR A 54 24.52 22.55 1.82
N PHE A 55 23.64 23.55 1.83
CA PHE A 55 22.42 23.62 2.67
C PHE A 55 21.26 22.79 2.08
N VAL A 56 21.51 21.96 1.06
CA VAL A 56 20.47 21.10 0.50
C VAL A 56 20.43 19.83 1.34
N PRO A 57 19.39 19.61 2.16
CA PRO A 57 19.28 18.39 2.95
C PRO A 57 19.21 17.21 1.97
N ILE A 58 20.13 16.26 2.13
CA ILE A 58 20.22 15.09 1.26
C ILE A 58 19.24 14.06 1.81
N PRO A 59 18.22 13.63 1.05
CA PRO A 59 17.32 12.56 1.50
C PRO A 59 18.10 11.27 1.79
N VAL A 60 17.60 10.44 2.71
CA VAL A 60 18.16 9.11 2.93
C VAL A 60 18.27 8.33 1.61
N GLY A 61 19.32 7.53 1.46
CA GLY A 61 19.67 6.88 0.19
C GLY A 61 20.64 7.68 -0.68
N GLY A 62 20.79 8.98 -0.41
CA GLY A 62 21.79 9.85 -1.02
C GLY A 62 21.40 10.33 -2.42
N ASN A 63 22.36 10.96 -3.08
CA ASN A 63 22.22 11.39 -4.47
C ASN A 63 23.00 10.47 -5.41
N ILE A 64 22.68 10.54 -6.69
CA ILE A 64 23.38 9.89 -7.80
C ILE A 64 23.66 10.92 -8.89
N GLU A 65 24.83 10.82 -9.51
CA GLU A 65 25.20 11.69 -10.62
C GLU A 65 24.67 11.17 -11.96
N ILE A 66 24.27 12.09 -12.84
CA ILE A 66 23.64 11.77 -14.12
C ILE A 66 24.54 12.17 -15.28
N TYR A 67 24.87 11.20 -16.12
CA TYR A 67 25.78 11.36 -17.26
C TYR A 67 25.08 11.02 -18.57
N ASP A 68 25.18 11.92 -19.55
CA ASP A 68 24.78 11.60 -20.92
C ASP A 68 25.86 10.71 -21.55
N GLN A 69 25.45 9.63 -22.22
CA GLN A 69 26.35 8.74 -22.96
C GLN A 69 27.20 9.46 -24.00
N THR A 70 26.70 10.56 -24.57
CA THR A 70 27.42 11.34 -25.59
C THR A 70 28.53 12.23 -25.01
N GLY A 71 28.67 12.26 -23.68
CA GLY A 71 29.76 12.90 -22.96
C GLY A 71 29.34 14.19 -22.27
N GLY A 72 29.51 14.22 -20.95
CA GLY A 72 29.26 15.38 -20.10
C GLY A 72 28.12 15.16 -19.11
N ARG A 73 28.25 15.81 -17.96
CA ARG A 73 27.21 15.85 -16.94
C ARG A 73 25.97 16.58 -17.47
N VAL A 74 24.78 16.03 -17.24
CA VAL A 74 23.53 16.70 -17.63
C VAL A 74 23.43 18.04 -16.88
N LYS A 75 23.44 19.15 -17.62
CA LYS A 75 23.78 20.50 -17.11
C LYS A 75 22.79 21.10 -16.09
N SER A 76 21.54 20.66 -16.05
CA SER A 76 20.48 21.28 -15.25
C SER A 76 20.35 20.72 -13.82
N GLU A 77 20.70 19.45 -13.60
CA GLU A 77 20.41 18.73 -12.34
C GLU A 77 21.52 17.73 -12.03
N GLY A 78 22.78 18.17 -11.99
CA GLY A 78 23.94 17.29 -11.86
C GLY A 78 23.89 16.21 -10.77
N PHE A 79 22.97 16.31 -9.80
CA PHE A 79 22.64 15.30 -8.80
C PHE A 79 21.11 15.17 -8.68
N GLU A 80 20.61 13.94 -8.59
CA GLU A 80 19.24 13.61 -8.21
C GLU A 80 19.22 12.62 -7.05
N THR A 81 18.10 12.51 -6.34
CA THR A 81 18.00 11.52 -5.25
C THR A 81 18.09 10.11 -5.84
N LYS A 82 18.85 9.23 -5.20
CA LYS A 82 19.09 7.86 -5.68
C LYS A 82 17.79 7.06 -5.74
N GLU A 83 16.93 7.18 -4.74
CA GLU A 83 15.62 6.54 -4.74
C GLU A 83 14.75 7.00 -5.90
N PHE A 84 14.77 8.29 -6.24
CA PHE A 84 14.06 8.81 -7.41
C PHE A 84 14.61 8.20 -8.71
N ILE A 85 15.93 8.16 -8.88
CA ILE A 85 16.55 7.59 -10.08
C ILE A 85 16.26 6.09 -10.17
N LEU A 86 16.44 5.33 -9.10
CA LEU A 86 16.12 3.90 -9.07
C LEU A 86 14.62 3.65 -9.26
N ALA A 87 13.74 4.56 -8.86
CA ALA A 87 12.32 4.42 -9.14
C ALA A 87 11.96 4.58 -10.62
N ASN A 88 12.69 5.41 -11.36
CA ASN A 88 12.33 5.80 -12.73
C ASN A 88 13.21 5.16 -13.81
N PHE A 89 14.49 4.90 -13.53
CA PHE A 89 15.51 4.53 -14.51
C PHE A 89 15.93 3.06 -14.46
N LEU A 90 15.28 2.22 -13.64
CA LEU A 90 15.42 0.77 -13.74
C LEU A 90 14.92 0.24 -15.12
N PRO A 91 15.32 -0.98 -15.54
CA PRO A 91 15.05 -1.49 -16.88
C PRO A 91 13.55 -1.47 -17.21
N GLY A 92 13.20 -0.88 -18.36
CA GLY A 92 11.80 -0.71 -18.77
C GLY A 92 11.05 0.43 -18.06
N GLY A 93 11.73 1.18 -17.18
CA GLY A 93 11.26 2.38 -16.50
C GLY A 93 11.26 3.66 -17.35
N TYR A 94 10.48 4.65 -16.88
CA TYR A 94 10.09 5.82 -17.65
C TYR A 94 11.08 7.00 -17.64
N LYS A 95 10.84 7.85 -18.63
CA LYS A 95 11.60 8.98 -19.16
C LYS A 95 11.39 10.26 -18.35
N LYS A 96 12.42 10.77 -17.68
CA LYS A 96 12.32 12.12 -17.09
C LYS A 96 12.48 13.19 -18.18
N ARG A 97 11.70 14.26 -18.05
CA ARG A 97 11.92 15.49 -18.80
C ARG A 97 12.91 16.38 -18.07
N TRP A 98 14.14 16.42 -18.55
CA TRP A 98 15.10 17.45 -18.17
C TRP A 98 15.17 18.48 -19.29
N GLU A 99 14.93 19.76 -18.97
CA GLU A 99 14.92 20.85 -19.97
C GLU A 99 13.97 20.58 -21.15
N PHE A 100 12.81 19.96 -20.89
CA PHE A 100 11.85 19.50 -21.92
C PHE A 100 12.41 18.43 -22.89
N GLN A 101 13.63 17.96 -22.65
CA GLN A 101 14.27 16.85 -23.32
C GLN A 101 14.10 15.57 -22.53
N HIS A 102 14.23 14.47 -23.22
CA HIS A 102 13.59 13.22 -22.89
C HIS A 102 14.69 12.18 -22.73
N TYR A 103 14.91 11.64 -21.54
CA TYR A 103 16.06 10.77 -21.29
C TYR A 103 15.63 9.38 -20.85
N ARG A 104 16.43 8.35 -21.16
CA ARG A 104 16.29 7.00 -20.61
C ARG A 104 17.62 6.47 -20.10
N ALA A 105 17.57 5.54 -19.16
CA ALA A 105 18.75 4.77 -18.78
C ALA A 105 19.08 3.75 -19.86
N VAL A 106 20.37 3.44 -19.95
CA VAL A 106 20.91 2.57 -21.00
C VAL A 106 20.91 1.15 -20.47
N TRP A 107 20.12 0.29 -21.09
CA TRP A 107 19.98 -1.10 -20.68
C TRP A 107 20.25 -2.04 -21.85
N ALA A 108 20.91 -3.17 -21.57
CA ALA A 108 21.06 -4.28 -22.49
C ALA A 108 20.82 -5.61 -21.78
N PRO A 109 20.39 -6.66 -22.50
CA PRO A 109 20.25 -7.99 -21.94
C PRO A 109 21.62 -8.49 -21.48
N SER A 110 21.64 -9.26 -20.40
CA SER A 110 22.87 -9.93 -19.95
C SER A 110 23.27 -11.01 -20.96
N GLU A 111 24.55 -11.02 -21.32
CA GLU A 111 25.09 -12.03 -22.23
C GLU A 111 25.14 -13.42 -21.57
N ARG A 112 25.19 -13.46 -20.23
CA ARG A 112 25.27 -14.70 -19.43
C ARG A 112 23.90 -15.20 -18.98
N GLN A 113 22.94 -14.29 -18.76
CA GLN A 113 21.58 -14.57 -18.32
C GLN A 113 20.60 -13.73 -19.14
N PRO A 114 20.16 -14.19 -20.33
CA PRO A 114 19.37 -13.39 -21.28
C PRO A 114 18.06 -12.81 -20.74
N VAL A 115 17.50 -13.42 -19.69
CA VAL A 115 16.28 -12.96 -18.99
C VAL A 115 16.53 -11.87 -17.94
N CYS A 116 17.77 -11.41 -17.81
CA CYS A 116 18.19 -10.35 -16.89
C CYS A 116 18.74 -9.15 -17.66
N ALA A 117 18.61 -7.96 -17.09
CA ALA A 117 19.29 -6.77 -17.57
C ALA A 117 20.69 -6.66 -16.96
N ASN A 118 21.69 -6.35 -17.80
CA ASN A 118 23.04 -6.09 -17.35
C ASN A 118 23.15 -4.69 -16.73
N ILE A 119 23.56 -4.61 -15.46
CA ILE A 119 23.68 -3.34 -14.73
C ILE A 119 24.94 -2.54 -15.09
N GLY A 120 25.99 -3.19 -15.61
CA GLY A 120 27.31 -2.57 -15.78
C GLY A 120 27.37 -1.50 -16.86
N LEU A 121 26.41 -1.51 -17.80
CA LEU A 121 26.27 -0.48 -18.83
C LEU A 121 25.55 0.78 -18.31
N THR A 122 24.69 0.59 -17.31
CA THR A 122 23.80 1.64 -16.81
C THR A 122 24.40 2.41 -15.65
N PHE A 123 25.11 1.71 -14.76
CA PHE A 123 25.56 2.25 -13.50
C PHE A 123 27.06 2.09 -13.33
N GLN A 124 27.67 3.11 -12.73
CA GLN A 124 28.97 2.96 -12.07
C GLN A 124 28.72 2.77 -10.58
N PHE A 125 29.53 1.92 -9.95
CA PHE A 125 29.38 1.54 -8.55
C PHE A 125 30.57 2.00 -7.72
N GLU A 126 30.29 2.63 -6.59
CA GLU A 126 31.31 3.01 -5.61
C GLU A 126 31.77 1.77 -4.81
N LYS A 127 30.82 0.91 -4.44
CA LYS A 127 31.05 -0.29 -3.63
C LYS A 127 30.07 -1.40 -3.98
N SER A 128 30.47 -2.64 -3.69
CA SER A 128 29.59 -3.81 -3.72
C SER A 128 29.85 -4.71 -2.50
N ILE A 129 28.81 -5.42 -2.06
CA ILE A 129 28.86 -6.29 -0.88
C ILE A 129 28.18 -7.63 -1.23
N PRO A 130 28.80 -8.79 -0.96
CA PRO A 130 28.12 -10.08 -1.10
C PRO A 130 26.88 -10.16 -0.21
N LEU A 131 25.75 -10.61 -0.74
CA LEU A 131 24.48 -10.62 -0.02
C LEU A 131 24.56 -11.46 1.26
N GLY A 132 25.25 -12.62 1.21
CA GLY A 132 25.44 -13.48 2.38
C GLY A 132 26.22 -12.86 3.55
N GLN A 133 26.84 -11.69 3.38
CA GLN A 133 27.46 -10.95 4.49
C GLN A 133 26.47 -10.14 5.32
N VAL A 134 25.33 -9.76 4.73
CA VAL A 134 24.31 -8.90 5.38
C VAL A 134 22.94 -9.58 5.48
N TYR A 135 22.73 -10.70 4.79
CA TYR A 135 21.51 -11.48 4.81
C TYR A 135 21.81 -12.94 5.10
N THR A 136 21.35 -13.43 6.25
CA THR A 136 21.62 -14.80 6.74
C THR A 136 20.36 -15.58 7.09
N GLU A 137 19.18 -15.01 6.86
CA GLU A 137 17.90 -15.60 7.24
C GLU A 137 17.51 -16.82 6.39
N SER A 138 17.96 -16.87 5.14
CA SER A 138 17.61 -17.92 4.17
C SER A 138 18.69 -18.08 3.10
N GLU A 139 18.68 -19.23 2.42
CA GLU A 139 19.52 -19.50 1.24
C GLU A 139 19.05 -18.73 -0.01
N THR A 140 17.80 -18.26 0.00
CA THR A 140 17.21 -17.49 -1.09
C THR A 140 16.66 -16.15 -0.61
N PHE A 141 16.80 -15.13 -1.45
CA PHE A 141 16.34 -13.77 -1.23
C PHE A 141 15.13 -13.45 -2.11
N SER A 142 14.16 -12.71 -1.54
CA SER A 142 12.91 -12.26 -2.18
C SER A 142 11.94 -13.38 -2.58
N PRO A 143 10.67 -13.04 -2.91
CA PRO A 143 9.73 -14.00 -3.47
C PRO A 143 10.19 -14.67 -4.77
N LEU A 144 11.16 -14.11 -5.49
CA LEU A 144 11.72 -14.68 -6.73
C LEU A 144 12.78 -15.77 -6.50
N ASN A 145 13.05 -16.15 -5.24
CA ASN A 145 14.01 -17.17 -4.85
C ASN A 145 15.43 -16.93 -5.41
N ILE A 146 15.92 -15.68 -5.31
CA ILE A 146 17.24 -15.30 -5.82
C ILE A 146 18.32 -15.92 -4.91
N PRO A 147 19.30 -16.68 -5.44
CA PRO A 147 20.26 -17.42 -4.61
C PRO A 147 21.23 -16.49 -3.88
N VAL A 148 21.27 -16.54 -2.54
CA VAL A 148 22.06 -15.60 -1.71
C VAL A 148 23.56 -15.73 -1.97
N GLU A 149 24.06 -16.96 -2.11
CA GLU A 149 25.50 -17.23 -2.31
C GLU A 149 26.05 -16.69 -3.63
N ARG A 150 25.19 -16.50 -4.64
CA ARG A 150 25.56 -16.01 -5.98
C ARG A 150 25.13 -14.57 -6.23
N THR A 151 24.77 -13.84 -5.19
CA THR A 151 24.20 -12.49 -5.30
C THR A 151 25.05 -11.46 -4.58
N LYS A 152 25.19 -10.28 -5.20
CA LYS A 152 25.84 -9.10 -4.61
C LYS A 152 24.92 -7.89 -4.66
N ILE A 153 25.09 -7.01 -3.68
CA ILE A 153 24.45 -5.69 -3.64
C ILE A 153 25.45 -4.68 -4.21
N TYR A 154 25.03 -3.93 -5.22
CA TYR A 154 25.83 -2.91 -5.91
C TYR A 154 25.29 -1.52 -5.58
N PHE A 155 26.13 -0.62 -5.08
CA PHE A 155 25.71 0.73 -4.68
C PHE A 155 26.16 1.74 -5.75
N PRO A 156 25.23 2.20 -6.62
CA PRO A 156 25.60 3.08 -7.71
C PRO A 156 25.85 4.50 -7.22
N ASP A 157 26.83 5.17 -7.81
CA ASP A 157 27.11 6.60 -7.63
C ASP A 157 26.90 7.42 -8.92
N HIS A 158 26.89 6.75 -10.07
CA HIS A 158 26.58 7.34 -11.39
C HIS A 158 25.51 6.53 -12.11
N VAL A 159 24.65 7.21 -12.87
CA VAL A 159 23.75 6.61 -13.86
C VAL A 159 24.05 7.20 -15.24
N TYR A 160 24.14 6.32 -16.23
CA TYR A 160 24.28 6.68 -17.63
C TYR A 160 22.91 6.69 -18.31
N VAL A 161 22.61 7.83 -18.91
CA VAL A 161 21.38 8.08 -19.64
C VAL A 161 21.68 8.48 -21.07
N GLU A 162 20.72 8.29 -21.96
CA GLU A 162 20.77 8.79 -23.32
C GLU A 162 19.55 9.64 -23.63
N LYS A 163 19.77 10.69 -24.42
CA LYS A 163 18.72 11.58 -24.89
C LYS A 163 17.95 10.93 -26.04
N LEU A 164 16.63 10.85 -25.86
CA LEU A 164 15.70 10.31 -26.83
C LEU A 164 15.18 11.36 -27.82
N PRO A 165 15.00 10.99 -29.10
CA PRO A 165 14.27 11.82 -30.06
C PRO A 165 12.83 12.13 -29.63
N GLU A 166 12.25 13.21 -30.15
CA GLU A 166 10.88 13.64 -29.82
C GLU A 166 9.80 12.61 -30.19
N HIS A 167 10.04 11.78 -31.22
CA HIS A 167 9.09 10.78 -31.74
C HIS A 167 9.65 9.35 -31.73
N VAL A 168 10.31 8.95 -30.64
CA VAL A 168 10.80 7.59 -30.51
C VAL A 168 9.64 6.60 -30.31
N LYS A 169 9.72 5.46 -30.98
CA LYS A 169 8.83 4.31 -30.73
C LYS A 169 9.52 3.32 -29.80
N TYR A 170 8.74 2.57 -29.05
CA TYR A 170 9.24 1.54 -28.15
C TYR A 170 8.69 0.19 -28.56
N TYR A 171 9.51 -0.84 -28.41
CA TYR A 171 9.17 -2.22 -28.70
C TYR A 171 9.63 -3.10 -27.55
N TRP A 172 8.76 -4.00 -27.11
CA TRP A 172 9.08 -5.07 -26.17
C TRP A 172 9.51 -6.31 -26.95
N ASP A 173 10.65 -6.88 -26.56
CA ASP A 173 11.17 -8.11 -27.12
C ASP A 173 11.09 -9.21 -26.04
N GLU A 174 10.31 -10.27 -26.30
CA GLU A 174 10.14 -11.39 -25.36
C GLU A 174 11.40 -12.24 -25.22
N GLU A 175 12.32 -12.24 -26.18
CA GLU A 175 13.57 -13.00 -26.08
C GLU A 175 14.61 -12.24 -25.25
N ARG A 176 14.64 -10.91 -25.40
CA ARG A 176 15.62 -10.03 -24.75
C ARG A 176 15.17 -9.48 -23.41
N HIS A 177 13.88 -9.56 -23.11
CA HIS A 177 13.27 -9.04 -21.88
C HIS A 177 13.57 -7.57 -21.58
N ILE A 178 13.80 -6.74 -22.61
CA ILE A 178 14.09 -5.30 -22.48
C ILE A 178 13.33 -4.50 -23.55
N ILE A 179 13.06 -3.24 -23.24
CA ILE A 179 12.41 -2.29 -24.16
C ILE A 179 13.47 -1.63 -25.05
N HIS A 180 13.26 -1.71 -26.37
CA HIS A 180 14.17 -1.16 -27.39
C HIS A 180 13.44 -0.21 -28.34
N HIS A 181 14.19 0.44 -29.25
CA HIS A 181 13.65 1.39 -30.24
C HIS A 181 13.55 0.83 -31.66
N HIS A 182 14.08 -0.36 -31.88
CA HIS A 182 14.09 -1.00 -33.18
C HIS A 182 12.93 -1.98 -33.27
N ALA A 183 12.25 -1.95 -34.42
CA ALA A 183 11.20 -2.91 -34.74
C ALA A 183 11.88 -4.21 -35.17
N ASP A 184 12.25 -5.02 -34.18
CA ASP A 184 12.77 -6.36 -34.41
C ASP A 184 11.62 -7.33 -34.74
N THR A 185 11.93 -8.45 -35.38
CA THR A 185 10.92 -9.42 -35.83
C THR A 185 10.32 -10.11 -34.61
N GLY A 186 9.01 -9.97 -34.39
CA GLY A 186 8.32 -10.53 -33.22
C GLY A 186 8.20 -9.58 -32.03
N ALA A 187 8.81 -8.39 -32.08
CA ALA A 187 8.71 -7.41 -31.01
C ALA A 187 7.33 -6.72 -30.98
N ILE A 188 6.81 -6.46 -29.78
CA ILE A 188 5.50 -5.86 -29.54
C ILE A 188 5.67 -4.34 -29.47
N GLU A 189 5.07 -3.60 -30.41
CA GLU A 189 5.07 -2.13 -30.37
C GLU A 189 4.29 -1.63 -29.14
N VAL A 190 4.98 -0.89 -28.28
CA VAL A 190 4.41 -0.28 -27.08
C VAL A 190 3.77 1.04 -27.45
N VAL A 191 2.47 1.16 -27.21
CA VAL A 191 1.62 2.29 -27.62
C VAL A 191 1.61 3.40 -26.59
N ARG A 192 1.75 3.01 -25.33
CA ARG A 192 1.84 3.92 -24.19
C ARG A 192 3.12 3.65 -23.45
N ASP A 193 3.53 4.68 -22.76
CA ASP A 193 4.65 4.62 -21.85
C ASP A 193 4.47 3.48 -20.83
N PRO A 194 5.48 2.61 -20.65
CA PRO A 194 5.39 1.52 -19.69
C PRO A 194 5.28 2.08 -18.28
N LEU A 195 4.47 1.42 -17.44
CA LEU A 195 4.51 1.68 -16.00
C LEU A 195 5.55 0.78 -15.37
N SER A 196 6.32 1.32 -14.43
CA SER A 196 7.44 0.65 -13.79
C SER A 196 7.26 0.67 -12.29
N THR A 197 7.42 -0.49 -11.67
CA THR A 197 7.28 -0.69 -10.23
C THR A 197 8.51 -1.45 -9.72
N PRO A 198 9.49 -0.71 -9.17
CA PRO A 198 10.68 -1.32 -8.57
C PRO A 198 10.32 -2.23 -7.41
N LEU A 199 10.74 -3.48 -7.47
CA LEU A 199 10.59 -4.42 -6.37
C LEU A 199 11.84 -4.38 -5.49
N HIS A 200 11.66 -4.18 -4.20
CA HIS A 200 12.76 -4.04 -3.25
C HIS A 200 12.46 -4.64 -1.88
N ILE A 201 13.51 -4.97 -1.13
CA ILE A 201 13.46 -5.36 0.28
C ILE A 201 14.53 -4.56 1.01
N ASN A 202 14.22 -4.13 2.24
CA ASN A 202 15.17 -3.43 3.09
C ASN A 202 15.89 -4.41 4.03
N ILE A 203 17.19 -4.23 4.21
CA ILE A 203 18.05 -5.02 5.11
C ILE A 203 18.72 -4.06 6.07
N MET A 204 18.61 -4.29 7.38
CA MET A 204 19.37 -3.53 8.36
C MET A 204 20.83 -3.97 8.32
N THR A 205 21.74 -3.02 8.15
CA THR A 205 23.17 -3.29 8.06
C THR A 205 23.95 -2.80 9.28
N ASP A 206 23.40 -1.82 10.01
CA ASP A 206 23.96 -1.32 11.27
C ASP A 206 22.84 -0.71 12.13
N ASP A 207 22.70 -1.18 13.37
CA ASP A 207 21.74 -0.64 14.36
C ASP A 207 22.40 0.30 15.39
N GLY A 208 23.69 0.59 15.23
CA GLY A 208 24.44 1.62 15.95
C GLY A 208 24.54 1.44 17.47
N GLU A 209 25.21 2.38 18.12
CA GLU A 209 25.31 2.43 19.57
C GLU A 209 24.14 3.25 20.17
N THR A 210 23.52 2.69 21.22
CA THR A 210 22.55 3.42 22.05
C THR A 210 23.25 4.53 22.83
N SER A 211 22.87 5.79 22.61
CA SER A 211 23.51 6.93 23.28
C SER A 211 22.74 7.48 24.48
N GLU A 212 21.43 7.23 24.55
CA GLU A 212 20.55 7.66 25.65
C GLU A 212 20.04 6.46 26.46
N PRO A 213 19.72 6.64 27.76
CA PRO A 213 19.14 5.57 28.57
C PRO A 213 17.79 5.14 28.00
N SER A 214 17.54 3.85 27.99
CA SER A 214 16.31 3.28 27.47
C SER A 214 15.10 3.55 28.35
N ILE A 215 13.94 3.61 27.72
CA ILE A 215 12.64 3.62 28.41
C ILE A 215 12.15 2.17 28.46
N GLU A 216 12.14 1.59 29.65
CA GLU A 216 11.67 0.23 29.89
C GLU A 216 10.20 0.24 30.31
N PHE A 217 9.42 -0.69 29.77
CA PHE A 217 8.00 -0.86 30.07
C PHE A 217 7.73 -2.09 30.94
N PRO A 218 6.58 -2.16 31.63
CA PRO A 218 6.21 -3.33 32.42
C PRO A 218 6.23 -4.65 31.64
N LYS A 219 6.52 -5.76 32.33
CA LYS A 219 6.64 -7.09 31.68
C LYS A 219 5.40 -7.54 30.92
N ASP A 220 4.21 -7.09 31.28
CA ASP A 220 2.96 -7.45 30.60
C ASP A 220 2.57 -6.47 29.48
N SER A 221 3.33 -5.38 29.33
CA SER A 221 3.13 -4.39 28.25
C SER A 221 3.49 -4.98 26.89
N LEU A 222 2.79 -4.51 25.85
CA LEU A 222 3.08 -4.84 24.46
C LEU A 222 4.42 -4.26 24.00
N ILE A 223 4.72 -3.00 24.39
CA ILE A 223 6.06 -2.42 24.23
C ILE A 223 6.92 -2.90 25.39
N LYS A 224 8.15 -3.33 25.09
CA LYS A 224 9.17 -3.64 26.10
C LYS A 224 10.11 -2.48 26.33
N LYS A 225 10.55 -1.87 25.24
CA LYS A 225 11.66 -0.93 25.27
C LYS A 225 11.54 0.12 24.18
N ILE A 226 11.94 1.36 24.49
CA ILE A 226 12.14 2.41 23.50
C ILE A 226 13.54 2.99 23.68
N ASN A 227 14.29 3.10 22.59
CA ASN A 227 15.66 3.59 22.56
C ASN A 227 15.85 4.62 21.44
N TYR A 228 16.87 5.47 21.61
CA TYR A 228 17.39 6.31 20.56
C TYR A 228 18.72 5.77 20.03
N LEU A 229 18.85 5.75 18.70
CA LEU A 229 20.03 5.31 17.96
C LEU A 229 20.64 6.53 17.26
N GLU A 230 21.89 6.84 17.58
CA GLU A 230 22.64 7.94 16.93
C GLU A 230 23.05 7.61 15.50
N THR A 231 23.20 6.31 15.22
CA THR A 231 23.51 5.77 13.91
C THR A 231 22.53 4.65 13.62
N PHE A 232 21.88 4.70 12.47
CA PHE A 232 21.01 3.67 11.95
C PHE A 232 21.25 3.57 10.44
N VAL A 233 21.59 2.38 9.95
CA VAL A 233 21.88 2.16 8.53
C VAL A 233 20.99 1.05 7.99
N LEU A 234 20.15 1.44 7.03
CA LEU A 234 19.26 0.55 6.30
C LEU A 234 19.68 0.49 4.84
N THR A 235 19.85 -0.70 4.29
CA THR A 235 20.13 -0.90 2.87
C THR A 235 18.86 -1.33 2.13
N ARG A 236 18.36 -0.46 1.25
CA ARG A 236 17.26 -0.78 0.34
C ARG A 236 17.81 -1.51 -0.88
N CYS A 237 17.41 -2.77 -1.04
CA CYS A 237 17.88 -3.67 -2.10
C CYS A 237 16.80 -3.85 -3.17
N TYR A 238 16.97 -3.21 -4.32
CA TYR A 238 16.13 -3.42 -5.50
C TYR A 238 16.55 -4.71 -6.21
N TYR A 239 15.62 -5.66 -6.34
CA TYR A 239 15.93 -7.02 -6.81
C TYR A 239 15.35 -7.32 -8.20
N ALA A 240 14.31 -6.60 -8.61
CA ALA A 240 13.74 -6.68 -9.93
C ALA A 240 12.95 -5.40 -10.23
N ASN A 241 12.63 -5.18 -11.50
CA ASN A 241 11.66 -4.17 -11.91
C ASN A 241 10.44 -4.84 -12.53
N CYS A 242 9.25 -4.53 -12.02
CA CYS A 242 7.99 -4.97 -12.61
C CYS A 242 7.51 -3.93 -13.62
N ILE A 243 7.31 -4.34 -14.87
CA ILE A 243 6.91 -3.44 -15.95
C ILE A 243 5.54 -3.83 -16.50
N HIS A 244 4.71 -2.83 -16.76
CA HIS A 244 3.43 -2.97 -17.45
C HIS A 244 3.55 -2.36 -18.84
N ILE A 245 3.33 -3.18 -19.86
CA ILE A 245 3.53 -2.87 -21.28
C ILE A 245 2.16 -2.81 -21.94
N PHE A 246 1.89 -1.75 -22.70
CA PHE A 246 0.59 -1.54 -23.36
C PHE A 246 0.73 -1.65 -24.89
N GLY A 247 0.33 -2.77 -25.48
CA GLY A 247 0.39 -3.02 -26.93
C GLY A 247 -0.80 -2.45 -27.73
N LYS A 248 -0.70 -2.47 -29.07
CA LYS A 248 -1.75 -1.97 -30.00
C LYS A 248 -3.03 -2.80 -30.00
N THR A 249 -2.92 -4.11 -29.78
CA THR A 249 -4.00 -5.08 -29.93
C THR A 249 -4.68 -5.42 -28.61
N THR A 250 -4.89 -4.43 -27.74
CA THR A 250 -5.46 -4.59 -26.37
C THR A 250 -4.67 -5.52 -25.43
N THR A 251 -3.49 -5.98 -25.84
CA THR A 251 -2.59 -6.79 -25.03
C THR A 251 -1.85 -5.91 -24.03
N THR A 252 -2.23 -6.01 -22.76
CA THR A 252 -1.42 -5.50 -21.66
C THR A 252 -0.57 -6.66 -21.14
N LEU A 253 0.73 -6.44 -21.00
CA LEU A 253 1.66 -7.44 -20.46
C LEU A 253 2.26 -6.93 -19.16
N THR A 254 2.47 -7.83 -18.21
CA THR A 254 3.30 -7.60 -17.04
C THR A 254 4.53 -8.49 -17.12
N ARG A 255 5.72 -7.91 -16.99
CA ARG A 255 6.99 -8.64 -17.03
C ARG A 255 7.90 -8.20 -15.89
N LEU A 256 8.69 -9.13 -15.37
CA LEU A 256 9.70 -8.88 -14.36
C LEU A 256 11.08 -8.88 -15.02
N ILE A 257 11.84 -7.82 -14.81
CA ILE A 257 13.23 -7.73 -15.27
C ILE A 257 14.13 -7.80 -14.05
N ARG A 258 14.89 -8.90 -13.95
CA ARG A 258 15.91 -9.11 -12.91
C ARG A 258 17.24 -8.49 -13.34
N PHE A 259 18.15 -8.33 -12.39
CA PHE A 259 19.45 -7.71 -12.65
C PHE A 259 20.59 -8.73 -12.60
N TYR A 260 21.56 -8.56 -13.48
CA TYR A 260 22.79 -9.36 -13.50
C TYR A 260 23.99 -8.47 -13.76
N HIS A 261 25.16 -8.89 -13.31
CA HIS A 261 26.42 -8.22 -13.59
C HIS A 261 27.36 -9.18 -14.34
N ASP A 262 27.55 -8.93 -15.63
CA ASP A 262 28.24 -9.86 -16.53
C ASP A 262 29.75 -9.97 -16.23
N ASP A 263 30.37 -8.92 -15.68
CA ASP A 263 31.81 -8.87 -15.44
C ASP A 263 32.25 -9.80 -14.31
N ASP A 264 31.44 -9.93 -13.26
CA ASP A 264 31.75 -10.80 -12.10
C ASP A 264 30.80 -12.00 -11.93
N ASP A 265 29.95 -12.24 -12.93
CA ASP A 265 29.08 -13.42 -13.06
C ASP A 265 28.14 -13.65 -11.86
N ALA A 266 27.53 -12.57 -11.37
CA ALA A 266 26.68 -12.58 -10.20
C ALA A 266 25.27 -12.03 -10.50
N TYR A 267 24.28 -12.58 -9.79
CA TYR A 267 22.99 -11.91 -9.66
C TYR A 267 23.19 -10.59 -8.92
N ALA A 268 22.48 -9.56 -9.37
CA ALA A 268 22.64 -8.24 -8.83
C ALA A 268 21.41 -7.77 -8.07
N LEU A 269 21.66 -7.12 -6.94
CA LEU A 269 20.72 -6.23 -6.28
C LEU A 269 21.27 -4.81 -6.39
N ILE A 270 20.45 -3.85 -6.77
CA ILE A 270 20.87 -2.45 -6.79
C ILE A 270 20.55 -1.86 -5.42
N GLY A 271 21.56 -1.35 -4.72
CA GLY A 271 21.49 -0.92 -3.32
C GLY A 271 21.42 0.60 -3.15
N SER A 272 20.63 1.05 -2.19
CA SER A 272 20.64 2.42 -1.68
C SER A 272 20.81 2.40 -0.16
N GLU A 273 21.87 3.06 0.35
CA GLU A 273 22.19 3.09 1.77
C GLU A 273 21.57 4.31 2.44
N GLN A 274 20.69 4.04 3.41
CA GLN A 274 19.99 5.03 4.20
C GLN A 274 20.67 5.15 5.57
N VAL A 275 21.57 6.13 5.69
CA VAL A 275 22.26 6.45 6.95
C VAL A 275 21.50 7.56 7.68
N SER A 276 21.01 7.30 8.89
CA SER A 276 20.17 8.22 9.64
C SER A 276 20.30 8.04 11.17
N GLN A 277 19.48 8.79 11.91
CA GLN A 277 19.21 8.63 13.34
C GLN A 277 17.81 8.03 13.51
N ALA A 278 17.59 7.19 14.52
CA ALA A 278 16.33 6.48 14.69
C ALA A 278 15.85 6.43 16.14
N THR A 279 14.52 6.45 16.34
CA THR A 279 13.89 5.90 17.54
C THR A 279 13.50 4.46 17.26
N ARG A 280 14.01 3.53 18.07
CA ARG A 280 13.65 2.11 18.03
C ARG A 280 12.62 1.80 19.11
N ILE A 281 11.52 1.17 18.73
CA ILE A 281 10.47 0.67 19.62
C ILE A 281 10.46 -0.86 19.51
N GLU A 282 10.60 -1.54 20.64
CA GLU A 282 10.58 -3.00 20.73
C GLU A 282 9.21 -3.48 21.22
N PHE A 283 8.53 -4.27 20.38
CA PHE A 283 7.25 -4.90 20.67
C PHE A 283 7.44 -6.39 20.95
N SER A 284 6.78 -6.92 21.98
CA SER A 284 6.69 -8.36 22.23
C SER A 284 5.39 -8.91 21.69
N LEU A 285 5.52 -9.74 20.66
CA LEU A 285 4.41 -10.28 19.90
C LEU A 285 4.06 -11.71 20.29
N LYS A 286 4.90 -12.41 21.06
CA LYS A 286 4.69 -13.80 21.48
C LYS A 286 3.24 -14.12 21.90
N GLN A 287 2.67 -13.34 22.81
CA GLN A 287 1.28 -13.55 23.27
C GLN A 287 0.24 -13.33 22.16
N LEU A 288 0.48 -12.39 21.24
CA LEU A 288 -0.41 -12.15 20.10
C LEU A 288 -0.31 -13.31 19.10
N CYS A 289 0.91 -13.73 18.75
CA CYS A 289 1.18 -14.83 17.84
C CYS A 289 0.61 -16.18 18.35
N GLU A 290 0.67 -16.43 19.65
CA GLU A 290 0.07 -17.60 20.30
C GLU A 290 -1.47 -17.57 20.23
N LYS A 291 -2.10 -16.39 20.28
CA LYS A 291 -3.55 -16.21 20.24
C LYS A 291 -4.18 -16.34 18.85
N ILE A 292 -3.41 -16.15 17.77
CA ILE A 292 -3.92 -16.12 16.38
C ILE A 292 -4.89 -17.28 16.11
N LEU A 293 -4.48 -18.52 16.34
CA LEU A 293 -5.32 -19.67 16.02
C LEU A 293 -6.63 -19.71 16.81
N GLY A 294 -6.58 -19.34 18.11
CA GLY A 294 -7.79 -19.22 18.93
C GLY A 294 -8.74 -18.15 18.39
N THR A 295 -8.20 -16.97 18.07
CA THR A 295 -8.98 -15.87 17.47
C THR A 295 -9.62 -16.26 16.14
N LEU A 296 -8.93 -17.04 15.30
CA LEU A 296 -9.48 -17.52 14.03
C LEU A 296 -10.55 -18.60 14.21
N GLN A 297 -10.40 -19.48 15.21
CA GLN A 297 -11.41 -20.49 15.54
C GLN A 297 -12.70 -19.85 16.06
N ASP A 298 -12.59 -18.79 16.87
CA ASP A 298 -13.73 -18.06 17.42
C ASP A 298 -14.44 -17.18 16.37
N ASN A 299 -13.78 -16.89 15.24
CA ASN A 299 -14.30 -16.01 14.20
C ASN A 299 -14.07 -16.59 12.79
N SER A 300 -15.02 -17.44 12.34
CA SER A 300 -14.94 -18.09 11.03
C SER A 300 -14.94 -17.09 9.85
N VAL A 301 -15.60 -15.93 10.00
CA VAL A 301 -15.63 -14.88 8.97
C VAL A 301 -14.22 -14.32 8.76
N LEU A 302 -13.55 -13.94 9.84
CA LEU A 302 -12.18 -13.45 9.79
C LEU A 302 -11.22 -14.53 9.24
N GLN A 303 -11.39 -15.78 9.66
CA GLN A 303 -10.59 -16.89 9.16
C GLN A 303 -10.72 -17.04 7.64
N ASN A 304 -11.94 -17.09 7.12
CA ASN A 304 -12.17 -17.25 5.68
C ASN A 304 -11.72 -16.03 4.87
N ASP A 305 -11.86 -14.82 5.40
CA ASP A 305 -11.31 -13.62 4.77
C ASP A 305 -9.78 -13.69 4.66
N LEU A 306 -9.09 -14.15 5.70
CA LEU A 306 -7.63 -14.34 5.68
C LEU A 306 -7.21 -15.45 4.72
N ARG A 307 -8.00 -16.53 4.58
CA ARG A 307 -7.76 -17.55 3.54
C ARG A 307 -7.82 -16.95 2.14
N MET A 308 -8.86 -16.16 1.85
CA MET A 308 -9.01 -15.53 0.54
C MET A 308 -7.94 -14.46 0.27
N GLN A 309 -7.51 -13.72 1.30
CA GLN A 309 -6.36 -12.83 1.21
C GLN A 309 -5.07 -13.58 0.91
N TYR A 310 -4.87 -14.76 1.52
CA TYR A 310 -3.71 -15.58 1.24
C TYR A 310 -3.75 -16.15 -0.18
N VAL A 311 -4.93 -16.55 -0.68
CA VAL A 311 -5.12 -16.91 -2.10
C VAL A 311 -4.71 -15.75 -3.01
N LEU A 312 -5.20 -14.52 -2.76
CA LEU A 312 -4.82 -13.35 -3.55
C LEU A 312 -3.30 -13.13 -3.55
N LEU A 313 -2.65 -13.20 -2.39
CA LEU A 313 -1.19 -13.10 -2.27
C LEU A 313 -0.49 -14.16 -3.13
N GLN A 314 -0.97 -15.40 -3.12
CA GLN A 314 -0.40 -16.49 -3.91
C GLN A 314 -0.64 -16.33 -5.43
N LEU A 315 -1.72 -15.67 -5.85
CA LEU A 315 -1.90 -15.31 -7.27
C LEU A 315 -0.81 -14.33 -7.74
N TYR A 316 -0.38 -13.39 -6.91
CA TYR A 316 0.77 -12.56 -7.25
C TYR A 316 2.10 -13.34 -7.16
N GLU A 317 2.40 -13.93 -5.99
CA GLU A 317 3.69 -14.55 -5.72
C GLU A 317 3.95 -15.81 -6.58
N SER A 318 2.96 -16.70 -6.71
CA SER A 318 3.15 -18.02 -7.34
C SER A 318 2.68 -18.05 -8.78
N VAL A 319 1.55 -17.41 -9.11
CA VAL A 319 1.03 -17.38 -10.49
C VAL A 319 1.80 -16.33 -11.29
N LEU A 320 1.68 -15.05 -10.97
CA LEU A 320 2.28 -14.00 -11.80
C LEU A 320 3.81 -13.94 -11.73
N TYR A 321 4.41 -13.93 -10.54
CA TYR A 321 5.85 -13.65 -10.43
C TYR A 321 6.76 -14.85 -10.69
N ARG A 322 6.28 -16.07 -10.38
CA ARG A 322 7.10 -17.29 -10.50
C ARG A 322 6.84 -18.10 -11.76
N GLN A 323 5.57 -18.34 -12.08
CA GLN A 323 5.21 -19.23 -13.20
C GLN A 323 4.71 -18.47 -14.44
N THR A 324 4.29 -17.22 -14.30
CA THR A 324 3.82 -16.32 -15.37
C THR A 324 2.79 -16.95 -16.34
N PRO A 325 1.79 -17.76 -15.92
CA PRO A 325 0.78 -18.25 -16.84
C PRO A 325 -0.22 -17.14 -17.22
N LEU A 326 -0.27 -16.06 -16.42
CA LEU A 326 -1.03 -14.85 -16.72
C LEU A 326 -0.14 -13.84 -17.45
N GLN A 327 -0.76 -13.16 -18.42
CA GLN A 327 -0.06 -12.16 -19.21
C GLN A 327 0.03 -10.81 -18.48
N SER A 328 -0.92 -10.48 -17.60
CA SER A 328 -0.99 -9.19 -16.92
C SER A 328 -1.41 -9.27 -15.46
N THR A 329 -0.99 -8.29 -14.66
CA THR A 329 -1.55 -8.03 -13.31
C THR A 329 -3.04 -7.76 -13.34
N TYR A 330 -3.57 -7.18 -14.43
CA TYR A 330 -5.01 -6.96 -14.59
C TYR A 330 -5.79 -8.28 -14.68
N ASP A 331 -5.13 -9.37 -15.06
CA ASP A 331 -5.73 -10.70 -15.12
C ASP A 331 -5.81 -11.34 -13.73
N ILE A 332 -4.99 -10.90 -12.76
CA ILE A 332 -5.07 -11.37 -11.37
C ILE A 332 -6.39 -10.96 -10.75
N ASP A 333 -6.76 -9.68 -10.85
CA ASP A 333 -7.99 -9.17 -10.24
C ASP A 333 -9.22 -9.88 -10.82
N LYS A 334 -9.23 -10.09 -12.14
CA LYS A 334 -10.27 -10.88 -12.81
C LYS A 334 -10.27 -12.33 -12.34
N LEU A 335 -9.11 -12.98 -12.29
CA LEU A 335 -9.04 -14.37 -11.82
C LEU A 335 -9.48 -14.49 -10.35
N TYR A 336 -9.07 -13.56 -9.48
CA TYR A 336 -9.47 -13.55 -8.08
C TYR A 336 -10.97 -13.34 -7.92
N GLN A 337 -11.57 -12.39 -8.64
CA GLN A 337 -13.02 -12.18 -8.67
C GLN A 337 -13.77 -13.41 -9.21
N LEU A 338 -13.20 -14.12 -10.19
CA LEU A 338 -13.75 -15.39 -10.66
C LEU A 338 -13.71 -16.47 -9.57
N LEU A 339 -12.60 -16.60 -8.84
CA LEU A 339 -12.50 -17.55 -7.72
C LEU A 339 -13.47 -17.20 -6.58
N ILE A 340 -13.71 -15.93 -6.32
CA ILE A 340 -14.75 -15.44 -5.40
C ILE A 340 -16.14 -15.84 -5.90
N ALA A 341 -16.42 -15.69 -7.20
CA ALA A 341 -17.68 -16.12 -7.80
C ALA A 341 -17.89 -17.64 -7.74
N VAL A 342 -16.82 -18.41 -7.91
CA VAL A 342 -16.84 -19.87 -7.78
C VAL A 342 -17.11 -20.26 -6.33
N ASP A 343 -16.43 -19.63 -5.38
CA ASP A 343 -16.66 -19.81 -3.94
C ASP A 343 -18.11 -19.48 -3.55
N TYR A 344 -18.64 -18.36 -4.05
CA TYR A 344 -20.06 -18.04 -3.92
C TYR A 344 -20.93 -19.18 -4.44
N TRP A 345 -20.67 -19.66 -5.66
CA TRP A 345 -21.55 -20.61 -6.32
C TRP A 345 -21.56 -21.97 -5.62
N ILE A 346 -20.39 -22.46 -5.19
CA ILE A 346 -20.29 -23.75 -4.46
C ILE A 346 -21.00 -23.68 -3.11
N ASN A 347 -20.89 -22.56 -2.38
CA ASN A 347 -21.57 -22.36 -1.10
C ASN A 347 -23.07 -22.13 -1.31
N TRP A 348 -23.46 -21.43 -2.38
CA TRP A 348 -24.86 -21.12 -2.67
C TRP A 348 -25.64 -22.34 -3.11
N THR A 349 -25.02 -23.22 -3.89
CA THR A 349 -25.61 -24.43 -4.47
C THR A 349 -25.25 -25.72 -3.73
N GLU A 350 -24.47 -25.63 -2.65
CA GLU A 350 -24.02 -26.75 -1.81
C GLU A 350 -23.25 -27.85 -2.59
N ARG A 351 -22.60 -27.49 -3.71
CA ARG A 351 -21.80 -28.43 -4.54
C ARG A 351 -20.49 -28.84 -3.88
N ALA A 352 -19.92 -27.99 -3.03
CA ALA A 352 -18.71 -28.28 -2.27
C ALA A 352 -18.69 -27.50 -0.95
N THR A 353 -17.90 -28.01 0.01
CA THR A 353 -17.75 -27.39 1.33
C THR A 353 -16.71 -26.27 1.37
N SER A 354 -15.79 -26.23 0.41
CA SER A 354 -14.75 -25.21 0.29
C SER A 354 -14.12 -25.21 -1.10
N LEU A 355 -13.43 -24.12 -1.45
CA LEU A 355 -12.61 -24.06 -2.67
C LEU A 355 -11.54 -25.16 -2.71
N GLU A 356 -10.85 -25.43 -1.59
CA GLU A 356 -9.86 -26.51 -1.52
C GLU A 356 -10.45 -27.86 -1.95
N LYS A 357 -11.61 -28.23 -1.38
CA LYS A 357 -12.27 -29.49 -1.71
C LYS A 357 -12.81 -29.53 -3.13
N PHE A 358 -13.25 -28.38 -3.63
CA PHE A 358 -13.69 -28.25 -5.01
C PHE A 358 -12.52 -28.46 -6.01
N PHE A 359 -11.35 -27.85 -5.75
CA PHE A 359 -10.18 -28.02 -6.62
C PHE A 359 -9.49 -29.39 -6.47
N GLU A 360 -9.82 -30.19 -5.46
CA GLU A 360 -9.46 -31.61 -5.37
C GLU A 360 -10.24 -32.50 -6.37
N GLN A 361 -11.45 -32.08 -6.79
CA GLN A 361 -12.35 -32.84 -7.68
C GLN A 361 -11.88 -32.83 -9.16
N GLU A 362 -12.59 -33.59 -10.01
CA GLU A 362 -12.33 -33.64 -11.45
C GLU A 362 -12.78 -32.34 -12.17
N MET A 363 -12.01 -31.92 -13.18
CA MET A 363 -12.25 -30.67 -13.95
C MET A 363 -13.62 -30.50 -14.65
N PRO A 364 -14.41 -31.54 -15.00
CA PRO A 364 -15.71 -31.36 -15.64
C PRO A 364 -16.70 -30.49 -14.84
N GLU A 365 -16.61 -30.51 -13.51
CA GLU A 365 -17.52 -29.76 -12.64
C GLU A 365 -17.20 -28.25 -12.64
N PHE A 366 -15.92 -27.90 -12.79
CA PHE A 366 -15.48 -26.51 -12.96
C PHE A 366 -15.98 -25.88 -14.26
N LYS A 367 -15.91 -26.64 -15.37
CA LYS A 367 -16.48 -26.19 -16.64
C LYS A 367 -17.98 -25.86 -16.53
N LEU A 368 -18.74 -26.71 -15.84
CA LEU A 368 -20.18 -26.48 -15.63
C LEU A 368 -20.43 -25.21 -14.81
N ILE A 369 -19.69 -25.00 -13.72
CA ILE A 369 -19.82 -23.78 -12.89
C ILE A 369 -19.49 -22.53 -13.71
N LEU A 370 -18.42 -22.54 -14.51
CA LEU A 370 -18.06 -21.39 -15.35
C LEU A 370 -19.14 -21.06 -16.38
N GLN A 371 -19.73 -22.07 -17.03
CA GLN A 371 -20.83 -21.88 -17.99
C GLN A 371 -22.10 -21.32 -17.32
N GLU A 372 -22.33 -21.66 -16.05
CA GLU A 372 -23.41 -21.08 -15.27
C GLU A 372 -23.09 -19.63 -14.87
N LEU A 373 -21.88 -19.34 -14.39
CA LEU A 373 -21.47 -17.99 -13.97
C LEU A 373 -21.36 -17.01 -15.15
N ILE A 374 -20.97 -17.49 -16.33
CA ILE A 374 -20.76 -16.72 -17.56
C ILE A 374 -21.66 -17.28 -18.67
N PRO A 375 -22.98 -17.01 -18.65
CA PRO A 375 -23.91 -17.63 -19.58
C PRO A 375 -23.80 -17.07 -21.01
N ASN A 376 -23.73 -17.95 -22.01
CA ASN A 376 -23.58 -17.57 -23.44
C ASN A 376 -24.70 -16.64 -23.94
N THR A 377 -25.94 -16.85 -23.51
CA THR A 377 -27.13 -16.25 -24.13
C THR A 377 -27.73 -15.08 -23.35
N SER A 378 -27.54 -14.99 -22.03
CA SER A 378 -28.12 -13.93 -21.20
C SER A 378 -27.08 -12.96 -20.69
N GLU A 379 -27.39 -11.66 -20.71
CA GLU A 379 -26.53 -10.62 -20.14
C GLU A 379 -26.82 -10.47 -18.63
N THR A 380 -26.34 -11.44 -17.86
CA THR A 380 -26.57 -11.60 -16.41
C THR A 380 -25.30 -12.12 -15.71
N ARG A 381 -25.28 -12.11 -14.37
CA ARG A 381 -24.17 -12.66 -13.56
C ARG A 381 -22.84 -12.01 -13.92
N LEU A 382 -21.76 -12.78 -14.10
CA LEU A 382 -20.42 -12.23 -14.36
C LEU A 382 -20.32 -11.47 -15.69
N ARG A 383 -21.25 -11.68 -16.64
CA ARG A 383 -21.29 -10.86 -17.86
C ARG A 383 -21.58 -9.38 -17.57
N LEU A 384 -22.30 -9.07 -16.49
CA LEU A 384 -22.51 -7.69 -16.05
C LEU A 384 -21.25 -7.05 -15.45
N ALA A 385 -20.30 -7.89 -15.02
CA ALA A 385 -18.96 -7.51 -14.54
C ALA A 385 -17.89 -7.57 -15.66
N GLY A 386 -18.29 -7.72 -16.93
CA GLY A 386 -17.39 -7.65 -18.08
C GLY A 386 -16.70 -8.96 -18.45
N TYR A 387 -17.16 -10.12 -17.95
CA TYR A 387 -16.66 -11.43 -18.39
C TYR A 387 -17.25 -11.81 -19.75
N ASP A 388 -16.38 -12.17 -20.70
CA ASP A 388 -16.78 -12.60 -22.05
C ASP A 388 -16.92 -14.13 -22.11
N PRO A 389 -18.08 -14.67 -22.55
CA PRO A 389 -18.23 -16.10 -22.79
C PRO A 389 -17.19 -16.71 -23.73
N ALA A 390 -16.65 -15.94 -24.67
CA ALA A 390 -15.61 -16.42 -25.59
C ALA A 390 -14.31 -16.80 -24.87
N GLY A 391 -14.02 -16.21 -23.71
CA GLY A 391 -12.82 -16.49 -22.91
C GLY A 391 -13.00 -17.61 -21.87
N ILE A 392 -14.12 -18.33 -21.86
CA ILE A 392 -14.35 -19.42 -20.90
C ILE A 392 -13.35 -20.56 -21.11
N ASP A 393 -13.11 -20.96 -22.36
CA ASP A 393 -12.20 -22.05 -22.66
C ASP A 393 -10.75 -21.68 -22.27
N ASP A 394 -10.32 -20.43 -22.51
CA ASP A 394 -9.00 -19.93 -22.05
C ASP A 394 -8.83 -20.02 -20.53
N LEU A 395 -9.88 -19.72 -19.75
CA LEU A 395 -9.87 -19.83 -18.29
C LEU A 395 -9.82 -21.29 -17.81
N ILE A 396 -10.51 -22.19 -18.53
CA ILE A 396 -10.47 -23.63 -18.25
C ILE A 396 -9.08 -24.16 -18.53
N ASP A 397 -8.49 -23.80 -19.66
CA ASP A 397 -7.15 -24.23 -20.06
C ASP A 397 -6.11 -23.71 -19.06
N LEU A 398 -6.18 -22.43 -18.67
CA LEU A 398 -5.34 -21.85 -17.62
C LEU A 398 -5.34 -22.68 -16.34
N ILE A 399 -6.53 -23.05 -15.85
CA ILE A 399 -6.65 -23.80 -14.59
C ILE A 399 -6.27 -25.28 -14.76
N THR A 400 -6.58 -25.88 -15.91
CA THR A 400 -6.31 -27.29 -16.19
C THR A 400 -4.82 -27.53 -16.40
N GLU A 401 -4.15 -26.70 -17.19
CA GLU A 401 -2.71 -26.80 -17.43
C GLU A 401 -1.90 -26.51 -16.17
N ASN A 402 -2.45 -25.69 -15.26
CA ASN A 402 -1.80 -25.31 -14.00
C ASN A 402 -2.49 -25.94 -12.78
N GLN A 403 -3.15 -27.09 -12.92
CA GLN A 403 -3.97 -27.68 -11.85
C GLN A 403 -3.17 -27.93 -10.56
N VAL A 404 -1.91 -28.37 -10.68
CA VAL A 404 -1.02 -28.62 -9.53
C VAL A 404 -0.75 -27.33 -8.77
N LEU A 405 -0.50 -26.23 -9.48
CA LEU A 405 -0.28 -24.92 -8.89
C LEU A 405 -1.52 -24.46 -8.10
N PHE A 406 -2.71 -24.49 -8.73
CA PHE A 406 -3.93 -24.05 -8.06
C PHE A 406 -4.28 -24.91 -6.84
N LYS A 407 -4.12 -26.24 -6.95
CA LYS A 407 -4.27 -27.16 -5.80
C LYS A 407 -3.35 -26.79 -4.64
N GLU A 408 -2.07 -26.49 -4.94
CA GLU A 408 -1.11 -26.09 -3.92
C GLU A 408 -1.48 -24.74 -3.28
N ILE A 409 -1.96 -23.77 -4.06
CA ILE A 409 -2.41 -22.46 -3.56
C ILE A 409 -3.55 -22.63 -2.55
N PHE A 410 -4.59 -23.41 -2.90
CA PHE A 410 -5.70 -23.64 -1.98
C PHE A 410 -5.27 -24.49 -0.79
N HIS A 411 -4.44 -25.51 -0.98
CA HIS A 411 -3.93 -26.29 0.14
C HIS A 411 -3.19 -25.42 1.17
N ARG A 412 -2.27 -24.55 0.72
CA ARG A 412 -1.58 -23.59 1.61
C ARG A 412 -2.55 -22.66 2.32
N ALA A 413 -3.58 -22.17 1.61
CA ALA A 413 -4.56 -21.25 2.19
C ALA A 413 -5.42 -21.91 3.27
N PHE A 414 -5.74 -23.20 3.12
CA PHE A 414 -6.62 -23.92 4.04
C PHE A 414 -5.87 -24.69 5.14
N ASP A 415 -4.58 -24.99 4.94
CA ASP A 415 -3.70 -25.56 5.94
C ASP A 415 -3.46 -24.61 7.13
N THR A 416 -3.43 -25.18 8.33
CA THR A 416 -3.38 -24.39 9.57
C THR A 416 -2.01 -23.77 9.83
N GLU A 417 -0.92 -24.46 9.48
CA GLU A 417 0.43 -23.97 9.71
C GLU A 417 0.79 -22.86 8.72
N TYR A 418 0.48 -23.07 7.44
CA TYR A 418 0.66 -22.05 6.40
C TYR A 418 -0.20 -20.82 6.65
N LEU A 419 -1.48 -20.99 7.01
CA LEU A 419 -2.35 -19.87 7.36
C LEU A 419 -1.84 -19.11 8.60
N LYS A 420 -1.33 -19.80 9.62
CA LYS A 420 -0.72 -19.14 10.80
C LYS A 420 0.50 -18.32 10.40
N SER A 421 1.38 -18.86 9.56
CA SER A 421 2.56 -18.15 9.05
C SER A 421 2.17 -16.90 8.24
N PHE A 422 1.14 -17.01 7.40
CA PHE A 422 0.56 -15.85 6.71
C PHE A 422 -0.01 -14.81 7.68
N CYS A 423 -0.77 -15.24 8.69
CA CYS A 423 -1.34 -14.34 9.70
C CYS A 423 -0.28 -13.61 10.54
N ASN A 424 0.86 -14.25 10.80
CA ASN A 424 2.01 -13.59 11.42
C ASN A 424 2.52 -12.44 10.54
N ARG A 425 2.68 -12.65 9.23
CA ARG A 425 3.06 -11.59 8.27
C ARG A 425 2.03 -10.46 8.31
N VAL A 426 0.74 -10.79 8.25
CA VAL A 426 -0.36 -9.81 8.32
C VAL A 426 -0.32 -9.01 9.62
N LEU A 427 -0.06 -9.67 10.75
CA LEU A 427 0.06 -9.02 12.06
C LEU A 427 1.19 -7.97 12.06
N TYR A 428 2.39 -8.32 11.59
CA TYR A 428 3.54 -7.42 11.60
C TYR A 428 3.31 -6.20 10.71
N THR A 429 2.84 -6.42 9.49
CA THR A 429 2.57 -5.34 8.54
C THR A 429 1.42 -4.45 9.05
N THR A 430 0.35 -5.03 9.60
CA THR A 430 -0.77 -4.26 10.18
C THR A 430 -0.34 -3.49 11.42
N LEU A 431 0.51 -4.06 12.28
CA LEU A 431 1.04 -3.40 13.47
C LEU A 431 1.97 -2.24 13.11
N GLU A 432 2.88 -2.41 12.13
CA GLU A 432 3.71 -1.32 11.60
C GLU A 432 2.82 -0.14 11.20
N LYS A 433 1.79 -0.42 10.40
CA LYS A 433 0.81 0.55 9.92
C LYS A 433 0.06 1.22 11.09
N ALA A 434 -0.42 0.45 12.06
CA ALA A 434 -1.09 1.01 13.24
C ALA A 434 -0.17 1.92 14.07
N VAL A 435 1.11 1.54 14.22
CA VAL A 435 2.12 2.34 14.93
C VAL A 435 2.40 3.63 14.18
N ILE A 436 2.53 3.62 12.85
CA ILE A 436 2.70 4.85 12.05
C ILE A 436 1.54 5.82 12.29
N ALA A 437 0.30 5.33 12.21
CA ALA A 437 -0.88 6.14 12.46
C ALA A 437 -0.90 6.70 13.90
N TRP A 438 -0.53 5.88 14.89
CA TRP A 438 -0.37 6.34 16.27
C TRP A 438 0.68 7.44 16.39
N LEU A 439 1.89 7.24 15.85
CA LEU A 439 2.99 8.20 15.95
C LEU A 439 2.62 9.56 15.36
N GLN A 440 1.88 9.58 14.26
CA GLN A 440 1.39 10.83 13.67
C GLN A 440 0.30 11.50 14.52
N GLN A 441 -0.62 10.74 15.12
CA GLN A 441 -1.58 11.29 16.07
C GLN A 441 -0.88 11.87 17.32
N PHE A 442 0.21 11.23 17.75
CA PHE A 442 1.01 11.65 18.89
C PHE A 442 1.90 12.86 18.59
N PHE A 443 2.44 12.96 17.37
CA PHE A 443 3.45 13.95 16.99
C PHE A 443 2.92 15.09 16.10
N GLY A 444 1.72 14.95 15.55
CA GLY A 444 1.12 15.89 14.59
C GLY A 444 1.83 15.90 13.24
N SER A 445 1.76 17.04 12.54
CA SER A 445 2.36 17.24 11.20
C SER A 445 3.88 17.06 11.14
N ALA A 446 4.58 17.07 12.27
CA ALA A 446 6.01 16.84 12.30
C ALA A 446 6.40 15.36 12.07
N GLY A 447 5.43 14.42 12.12
CA GLY A 447 5.62 13.03 11.69
C GLY A 447 5.89 12.85 10.19
N GLU A 448 5.68 13.88 9.36
CA GLU A 448 6.03 13.88 7.93
C GLU A 448 7.55 13.89 7.66
N GLY A 449 8.36 14.22 8.67
CA GLY A 449 9.81 14.24 8.58
C GLY A 449 10.50 12.90 8.88
N LEU A 450 9.73 11.85 9.18
CA LEU A 450 10.21 10.52 9.51
C LEU A 450 9.86 9.52 8.41
N ASN A 451 10.78 8.58 8.21
CA ASN A 451 10.53 7.31 7.54
C ASN A 451 10.35 6.21 8.59
N TYR A 452 9.72 5.11 8.18
CA TYR A 452 9.36 4.02 9.06
C TYR A 452 9.77 2.69 8.45
N TRP A 453 10.26 1.79 9.29
CA TRP A 453 10.59 0.42 8.90
C TRP A 453 10.44 -0.52 10.10
N HIS A 454 10.22 -1.81 9.82
CA HIS A 454 10.19 -2.82 10.86
C HIS A 454 10.93 -4.09 10.43
N GLU A 455 11.37 -4.84 11.42
CA GLU A 455 11.82 -6.22 11.30
C GLU A 455 11.16 -7.07 12.40
N SER A 456 11.01 -8.37 12.15
CA SER A 456 10.49 -9.30 13.14
C SER A 456 11.17 -10.66 13.04
N ASN A 457 11.40 -11.27 14.21
CA ASN A 457 11.89 -12.64 14.34
C ASN A 457 10.79 -13.64 14.74
N GLY A 458 9.51 -13.25 14.68
CA GLY A 458 8.38 -14.06 15.11
C GLY A 458 7.80 -13.65 16.47
N ASP A 459 8.67 -13.52 17.48
CA ASP A 459 8.27 -13.27 18.87
C ASP A 459 8.42 -11.79 19.26
N THR A 460 9.34 -11.10 18.60
CA THR A 460 9.64 -9.68 18.80
C THR A 460 9.58 -8.96 17.47
N MET A 461 9.11 -7.72 17.49
CA MET A 461 9.17 -6.80 16.37
C MET A 461 9.91 -5.54 16.80
N PHE A 462 10.92 -5.15 16.03
CA PHE A 462 11.57 -3.87 16.18
C PHE A 462 11.02 -2.91 15.14
N PHE A 463 10.50 -1.78 15.60
CA PHE A 463 9.98 -0.70 14.77
C PHE A 463 10.93 0.49 14.86
N TYR A 464 11.29 1.04 13.70
CA TYR A 464 12.24 2.13 13.56
C TYR A 464 11.55 3.33 12.95
N ALA A 465 11.55 4.45 13.67
CA ALA A 465 11.18 5.76 13.16
C ALA A 465 12.44 6.59 12.98
N TYR A 466 12.86 6.83 11.74
CA TYR A 466 14.16 7.42 11.42
C TYR A 466 14.03 8.66 10.54
N ASP A 467 14.99 9.58 10.64
CA ASP A 467 14.92 10.85 9.92
C ASP A 467 14.98 10.65 8.40
N ARG A 468 14.19 11.45 7.67
CA ARG A 468 14.11 11.41 6.20
C ARG A 468 15.36 11.91 5.48
N TYR A 469 16.27 12.59 6.18
CA TYR A 469 17.50 13.15 5.61
C TYR A 469 18.75 12.48 6.18
N GLN A 470 19.75 12.26 5.32
CA GLN A 470 21.03 11.67 5.72
C GLN A 470 21.71 12.50 6.80
N GLY A 471 22.25 11.80 7.81
CA GLY A 471 22.94 12.43 8.96
C GLY A 471 22.01 12.96 10.06
N GLY A 472 20.68 12.85 9.88
CA GLY A 472 19.68 13.18 10.89
C GLY A 472 19.15 14.62 10.78
N SER A 473 17.84 14.75 10.90
CA SER A 473 17.12 16.02 11.05
C SER A 473 16.84 16.37 12.52
N GLY A 474 17.02 15.40 13.42
CA GLY A 474 16.76 15.52 14.85
C GLY A 474 15.30 15.24 15.24
N ILE A 475 14.41 14.95 14.28
CA ILE A 475 13.00 14.62 14.55
C ILE A 475 12.90 13.28 15.25
N ALA A 476 13.70 12.28 14.85
CA ALA A 476 13.78 11.01 15.55
C ALA A 476 14.19 11.19 17.02
N LYS A 477 15.13 12.10 17.30
CA LYS A 477 15.54 12.43 18.68
C LYS A 477 14.43 13.15 19.46
N GLU A 478 13.72 14.06 18.82
CA GLU A 478 12.57 14.73 19.44
C GLU A 478 11.44 13.75 19.76
N LEU A 479 11.19 12.77 18.88
CA LEU A 479 10.24 11.69 19.12
C LEU A 479 10.61 10.92 20.39
N PHE A 480 11.87 10.49 20.50
CA PHE A 480 12.36 9.82 21.71
C PHE A 480 12.17 10.65 22.98
N ARG A 481 12.48 11.96 22.93
CA ARG A 481 12.29 12.87 24.08
C ARG A 481 10.82 13.02 24.48
N LYS A 482 9.88 12.98 23.52
CA LYS A 482 8.45 12.96 23.87
C LYS A 482 8.07 11.67 24.58
N PHE A 483 8.63 10.53 24.19
CA PHE A 483 8.44 9.26 24.92
C PHE A 483 9.02 9.31 26.33
N GLN A 484 10.15 9.99 26.56
CA GLN A 484 10.72 10.19 27.91
C GLN A 484 9.77 10.94 28.85
N GLY A 485 8.85 11.74 28.31
CA GLY A 485 7.81 12.43 29.09
C GLY A 485 6.62 11.55 29.49
N LEU A 486 6.51 10.33 28.96
CA LEU A 486 5.45 9.39 29.30
C LEU A 486 5.80 8.61 30.57
N SER A 487 4.76 8.22 31.31
CA SER A 487 4.90 7.29 32.45
C SER A 487 4.62 5.86 31.97
N PRO A 488 5.64 4.98 31.87
CA PRO A 488 5.47 3.64 31.29
C PRO A 488 4.40 2.79 32.00
N ASP A 489 4.26 2.95 33.32
CA ASP A 489 3.27 2.22 34.13
C ASP A 489 1.82 2.64 33.88
N LEU A 490 1.60 3.85 33.34
CA LEU A 490 0.26 4.41 33.08
C LEU A 490 -0.07 4.44 31.59
N PHE A 491 0.88 4.11 30.71
CA PHE A 491 0.71 4.20 29.27
C PHE A 491 0.12 2.91 28.70
N ASP A 492 -1.16 2.97 28.32
CA ASP A 492 -1.82 1.85 27.65
C ASP A 492 -1.60 1.90 26.13
N VAL A 493 -0.57 1.17 25.70
CA VAL A 493 -0.22 1.00 24.28
C VAL A 493 -1.38 0.38 23.51
N ARG A 494 -2.06 -0.63 24.08
CA ARG A 494 -3.09 -1.40 23.37
C ARG A 494 -4.26 -0.50 23.01
N ARG A 495 -4.78 0.24 23.98
CA ARG A 495 -5.86 1.21 23.77
C ARG A 495 -5.49 2.28 22.75
N THR A 496 -4.21 2.66 22.70
CA THR A 496 -3.73 3.65 21.74
C THR A 496 -3.72 3.08 20.32
N LEU A 497 -3.21 1.86 20.14
CA LEU A 497 -3.24 1.16 18.85
C LEU A 497 -4.67 0.87 18.39
N GLU A 498 -5.56 0.43 19.27
CA GLU A 498 -6.99 0.23 18.97
C GLU A 498 -7.63 1.51 18.41
N ARG A 499 -7.35 2.66 19.02
CA ARG A 499 -7.82 3.97 18.52
C ARG A 499 -7.25 4.31 17.14
N SER A 500 -6.00 3.96 16.86
CA SER A 500 -5.38 4.17 15.55
C SER A 500 -5.95 3.27 14.46
N LEU A 501 -6.61 2.15 14.81
CA LEU A 501 -7.31 1.29 13.85
C LEU A 501 -8.71 1.79 13.45
N LEU A 502 -9.26 2.78 14.15
CA LEU A 502 -10.57 3.38 13.85
C LEU A 502 -10.45 4.33 12.64
N CYS A 503 -10.61 3.82 11.42
CA CYS A 503 -10.65 4.66 10.21
C CYS A 503 -12.02 5.32 10.00
N ASP A 504 -12.02 6.61 9.65
CA ASP A 504 -13.23 7.42 9.50
C ASP A 504 -14.13 6.92 8.35
N ILE A 505 -13.51 6.41 7.28
CA ILE A 505 -14.23 5.80 6.14
C ILE A 505 -15.02 4.57 6.61
N ASN A 506 -14.38 3.65 7.34
CA ASN A 506 -15.04 2.45 7.84
C ASN A 506 -16.19 2.80 8.81
N LEU A 507 -15.97 3.76 9.72
CA LEU A 507 -17.02 4.21 10.64
C LEU A 507 -18.20 4.84 9.89
N THR A 508 -17.93 5.62 8.85
CA THR A 508 -18.95 6.23 7.98
C THR A 508 -19.77 5.15 7.27
N GLU A 509 -19.12 4.14 6.69
CA GLU A 509 -19.77 3.01 6.05
C GLU A 509 -20.63 2.19 7.02
N LEU A 510 -20.14 1.95 8.24
CA LEU A 510 -20.91 1.27 9.29
C LEU A 510 -22.16 2.06 9.69
N VAL A 511 -22.06 3.39 9.81
CA VAL A 511 -23.22 4.27 10.08
C VAL A 511 -24.23 4.17 8.95
N ILE A 512 -23.79 4.25 7.69
CA ILE A 512 -24.67 4.14 6.53
C ILE A 512 -25.37 2.78 6.49
N HIS A 513 -24.62 1.68 6.66
CA HIS A 513 -25.18 0.32 6.73
C HIS A 513 -26.22 0.20 7.84
N HIS A 514 -25.91 0.71 9.03
CA HIS A 514 -26.84 0.70 10.16
C HIS A 514 -28.13 1.46 9.84
N LEU A 515 -28.06 2.63 9.21
CA LEU A 515 -29.25 3.40 8.83
C LEU A 515 -30.16 2.63 7.85
N PHE A 516 -29.58 2.01 6.82
CA PHE A 516 -30.34 1.23 5.84
C PHE A 516 -30.92 -0.08 6.39
N LEU A 517 -30.35 -0.60 7.49
CA LEU A 517 -30.92 -1.75 8.21
C LEU A 517 -32.00 -1.33 9.22
N ALA A 518 -31.84 -0.16 9.85
CA ALA A 518 -32.71 0.28 10.95
C ALA A 518 -33.98 0.99 10.48
N TYR A 519 -33.95 1.63 9.30
CA TYR A 519 -35.03 2.49 8.84
C TYR A 519 -35.53 2.12 7.44
N GLU A 520 -36.82 2.35 7.21
CA GLU A 520 -37.44 2.18 5.89
C GLU A 520 -36.99 3.28 4.90
N PRO A 521 -36.96 2.99 3.59
CA PRO A 521 -36.51 3.94 2.55
C PRO A 521 -37.20 5.31 2.62
N GLU A 522 -38.51 5.34 2.86
CA GLU A 522 -39.30 6.58 2.90
C GLU A 522 -38.89 7.45 4.08
N PHE A 523 -38.58 6.84 5.23
CA PHE A 523 -38.11 7.56 6.41
C PHE A 523 -36.74 8.19 6.14
N LEU A 524 -35.82 7.44 5.53
CA LEU A 524 -34.50 7.95 5.19
C LEU A 524 -34.59 9.12 4.21
N VAL A 525 -35.40 9.01 3.16
CA VAL A 525 -35.62 10.10 2.19
C VAL A 525 -36.24 11.32 2.87
N ALA A 526 -37.27 11.14 3.69
CA ALA A 526 -37.93 12.24 4.40
C ALA A 526 -36.99 12.92 5.42
N GLY A 527 -36.24 12.13 6.19
CA GLY A 527 -35.31 12.63 7.21
C GLY A 527 -34.14 13.41 6.60
N PHE A 528 -33.56 12.91 5.50
CA PHE A 528 -32.41 13.54 4.86
C PHE A 528 -32.73 14.65 3.85
N ASN A 529 -34.00 14.77 3.45
CA ASN A 529 -34.55 15.97 2.79
C ASN A 529 -35.20 16.98 3.76
N GLY A 530 -35.30 16.61 5.05
CA GLY A 530 -35.85 17.44 6.12
C GLY A 530 -34.88 18.51 6.64
N SER A 531 -35.11 18.99 7.87
CA SER A 531 -34.27 20.03 8.46
C SER A 531 -32.86 19.52 8.79
N GLU A 532 -31.89 20.42 8.85
CA GLU A 532 -30.52 20.06 9.25
C GLU A 532 -30.46 19.48 10.67
N SER A 533 -31.33 19.95 11.58
CA SER A 533 -31.43 19.43 12.94
C SER A 533 -31.85 17.96 12.98
N ASP A 534 -32.79 17.58 12.12
CA ASP A 534 -33.28 16.19 12.04
C ASP A 534 -32.19 15.26 11.50
N GLN A 535 -31.50 15.70 10.44
CA GLN A 535 -30.36 14.97 9.85
C GLN A 535 -29.28 14.67 10.88
N VAL A 536 -28.85 15.69 11.64
CA VAL A 536 -27.83 15.53 12.67
C VAL A 536 -28.33 14.62 13.80
N SER A 537 -29.61 14.69 14.16
CA SER A 537 -30.18 13.86 15.22
C SER A 537 -30.21 12.38 14.85
N ILE A 538 -30.65 12.06 13.62
CA ILE A 538 -30.67 10.68 13.10
C ILE A 538 -29.23 10.11 13.06
N LEU A 539 -28.29 10.86 12.51
CA LEU A 539 -26.89 10.44 12.40
C LEU A 539 -26.23 10.26 13.77
N ARG A 540 -26.52 11.14 14.73
CA ARG A 540 -25.97 11.04 16.08
C ARG A 540 -26.44 9.78 16.79
N LEU A 541 -27.73 9.46 16.70
CA LEU A 541 -28.27 8.23 17.29
C LEU A 541 -27.64 6.97 16.67
N ALA A 542 -27.48 6.95 15.35
CA ALA A 542 -26.80 5.85 14.67
C ALA A 542 -25.32 5.70 15.09
N LEU A 543 -24.61 6.82 15.23
CA LEU A 543 -23.22 6.81 15.68
C LEU A 543 -23.08 6.35 17.14
N GLU A 544 -23.95 6.82 18.04
CA GLU A 544 -23.99 6.40 19.45
C GLU A 544 -24.27 4.90 19.58
N GLU A 545 -25.15 4.35 18.73
CA GLU A 545 -25.42 2.93 18.68
C GLU A 545 -24.20 2.12 18.25
N ILE A 546 -23.46 2.60 17.24
CA ILE A 546 -22.23 1.96 16.75
C ILE A 546 -21.12 2.04 17.81
N GLU A 547 -20.90 3.20 18.44
CA GLU A 547 -19.95 3.36 19.54
C GLU A 547 -20.24 2.34 20.66
N ARG A 548 -21.53 2.16 21.00
CA ARG A 548 -21.97 1.18 21.99
C ARG A 548 -21.76 -0.26 21.53
N GLN A 549 -22.13 -0.59 20.29
CA GLN A 549 -22.04 -1.94 19.74
C GLN A 549 -20.59 -2.42 19.64
N TYR A 550 -19.67 -1.53 19.28
CA TYR A 550 -18.26 -1.86 19.06
C TYR A 550 -17.34 -1.43 20.22
N GLY A 551 -17.89 -0.85 21.28
CA GLY A 551 -17.16 -0.59 22.53
C GLY A 551 -16.08 0.49 22.45
N PHE A 552 -16.23 1.50 21.59
CA PHE A 552 -15.30 2.62 21.48
C PHE A 552 -15.97 3.97 21.73
N ASP A 553 -15.18 4.99 22.09
CA ASP A 553 -15.65 6.35 22.34
C ASP A 553 -14.84 7.35 21.52
N LEU A 554 -15.53 8.10 20.67
CA LEU A 554 -14.92 9.11 19.81
C LEU A 554 -14.89 10.46 20.51
N HIS A 555 -13.73 11.12 20.46
CA HIS A 555 -13.62 12.52 20.84
C HIS A 555 -14.48 13.44 19.95
N THR A 556 -14.86 14.61 20.48
CA THR A 556 -15.83 15.54 19.88
C THR A 556 -15.52 15.88 18.43
N LYS A 557 -14.28 16.24 18.11
CA LYS A 557 -13.89 16.64 16.75
C LYS A 557 -14.14 15.52 15.74
N LYS A 558 -13.73 14.29 16.04
CA LYS A 558 -13.95 13.14 15.15
C LYS A 558 -15.42 12.80 14.99
N ARG A 559 -16.25 12.97 16.03
CA ARG A 559 -17.71 12.84 15.88
C ARG A 559 -18.24 13.88 14.89
N GLU A 560 -17.84 15.14 15.00
CA GLU A 560 -18.27 16.21 14.08
C GLU A 560 -17.84 15.95 12.63
N ASP A 561 -16.60 15.50 12.43
CA ASP A 561 -16.07 15.14 11.11
C ASP A 561 -16.86 13.98 10.49
N LEU A 562 -17.09 12.90 11.26
CA LEU A 562 -17.89 11.74 10.81
C LEU A 562 -19.33 12.10 10.47
N LEU A 563 -20.01 12.91 11.29
CA LEU A 563 -21.36 13.36 11.01
C LEU A 563 -21.43 14.14 9.69
N THR A 564 -20.39 14.93 9.40
CA THR A 564 -20.28 15.69 8.15
C THR A 564 -20.11 14.76 6.95
N PHE A 565 -19.21 13.78 7.04
CA PHE A 565 -19.00 12.80 5.97
C PHE A 565 -20.24 11.94 5.72
N CYS A 566 -20.81 11.36 6.77
CA CYS A 566 -22.04 10.56 6.68
C CYS A 566 -23.19 11.34 6.02
N LYS A 567 -23.34 12.62 6.36
CA LYS A 567 -24.39 13.48 5.79
C LYS A 567 -24.23 13.71 4.29
N ILE A 568 -23.00 13.83 3.79
CA ILE A 568 -22.73 14.00 2.35
C ILE A 568 -23.08 12.71 1.61
N ASP A 569 -22.59 11.58 2.10
CA ASP A 569 -22.77 10.29 1.44
C ASP A 569 -24.22 9.83 1.45
N ILE A 570 -24.90 9.93 2.61
CA ILE A 570 -26.29 9.48 2.73
C ILE A 570 -27.23 10.27 1.82
N LYS A 571 -27.00 11.59 1.64
CA LYS A 571 -27.81 12.42 0.73
C LYS A 571 -27.74 11.95 -0.72
N ARG A 572 -26.59 11.43 -1.15
CA ARG A 572 -26.45 10.81 -2.47
C ARG A 572 -27.24 9.52 -2.56
N LEU A 573 -27.17 8.69 -1.51
CA LEU A 573 -27.79 7.35 -1.47
C LEU A 573 -29.31 7.40 -1.28
N VAL A 574 -29.87 8.49 -0.76
CA VAL A 574 -31.31 8.66 -0.52
C VAL A 574 -31.92 9.76 -1.40
N ALA A 575 -31.36 9.96 -2.59
CA ALA A 575 -31.80 11.00 -3.53
C ALA A 575 -33.26 10.84 -4.01
N SER A 576 -33.79 9.61 -4.00
CA SER A 576 -35.20 9.31 -4.21
C SER A 576 -35.61 8.04 -3.46
N GLU A 577 -36.91 7.82 -3.25
CA GLU A 577 -37.44 6.61 -2.63
C GLU A 577 -37.04 5.34 -3.39
N ASP A 578 -37.08 5.36 -4.72
CA ASP A 578 -36.67 4.21 -5.54
C ASP A 578 -35.19 3.84 -5.35
N ILE A 579 -34.32 4.86 -5.27
CA ILE A 579 -32.88 4.66 -5.07
C ILE A 579 -32.61 4.16 -3.65
N ALA A 580 -33.27 4.74 -2.65
CA ALA A 580 -33.16 4.31 -1.26
C ALA A 580 -33.67 2.86 -1.08
N ALA A 581 -34.76 2.48 -1.75
CA ALA A 581 -35.29 1.13 -1.75
C ALA A 581 -34.30 0.14 -2.37
N PHE A 582 -33.68 0.50 -3.50
CA PHE A 582 -32.63 -0.31 -4.12
C PHE A 582 -31.44 -0.54 -3.17
N TYR A 583 -30.90 0.52 -2.56
CA TYR A 583 -29.79 0.40 -1.63
C TYR A 583 -30.15 -0.36 -0.34
N SER A 584 -31.40 -0.27 0.13
CA SER A 584 -31.89 -1.06 1.26
C SER A 584 -31.88 -2.55 0.95
N GLU A 585 -32.31 -2.95 -0.25
CA GLU A 585 -32.26 -4.35 -0.69
C GLU A 585 -30.82 -4.85 -0.88
N LEU A 586 -29.91 -4.00 -1.36
CA LEU A 586 -28.48 -4.34 -1.43
C LEU A 586 -27.89 -4.65 -0.05
N ILE A 587 -28.18 -3.82 0.96
CA ILE A 587 -27.68 -4.03 2.33
C ILE A 587 -28.31 -5.26 2.97
N ARG A 588 -29.61 -5.51 2.76
CA ARG A 588 -30.26 -6.77 3.19
C ARG A 588 -29.58 -7.98 2.56
N GLY A 589 -29.34 -7.95 1.25
CA GLY A 589 -28.60 -8.99 0.53
C GLY A 589 -27.19 -9.20 1.09
N TYR A 590 -26.48 -8.11 1.37
CA TYR A 590 -25.15 -8.17 1.99
C TYR A 590 -25.17 -8.91 3.33
N VAL A 591 -26.14 -8.65 4.21
CA VAL A 591 -26.28 -9.35 5.50
C VAL A 591 -26.56 -10.83 5.30
N VAL A 592 -27.47 -11.19 4.40
CA VAL A 592 -27.78 -12.60 4.06
C VAL A 592 -26.53 -13.33 3.56
N LEU A 593 -25.75 -12.67 2.70
CA LEU A 593 -24.52 -13.25 2.16
C LEU A 593 -23.44 -13.41 3.22
N LEU A 594 -23.29 -12.46 4.14
CA LEU A 594 -22.33 -12.55 5.23
C LEU A 594 -22.59 -13.80 6.09
N GLU A 595 -23.86 -14.07 6.41
CA GLU A 595 -24.27 -15.25 7.16
C GLU A 595 -24.03 -16.56 6.38
N LYS A 596 -24.39 -16.58 5.09
CA LYS A 596 -24.32 -17.78 4.27
C LYS A 596 -22.90 -18.15 3.83
N LEU A 597 -22.13 -17.18 3.35
CA LEU A 597 -20.76 -17.39 2.86
C LEU A 597 -19.76 -17.51 4.00
N ARG A 598 -20.10 -17.03 5.20
CA ARG A 598 -19.19 -16.98 6.37
C ARG A 598 -17.84 -16.34 6.03
N ARG A 599 -17.86 -15.31 5.19
CA ARG A 599 -16.76 -14.41 4.85
C ARG A 599 -17.37 -13.07 4.44
N THR A 600 -16.57 -12.01 4.40
CA THR A 600 -17.04 -10.69 3.98
C THR A 600 -17.47 -10.73 2.52
N PRO A 601 -18.74 -10.40 2.19
CA PRO A 601 -19.20 -10.35 0.81
C PRO A 601 -18.46 -9.27 0.02
N THR A 602 -18.28 -9.52 -1.26
CA THR A 602 -17.69 -8.61 -2.25
C THR A 602 -18.77 -8.11 -3.20
N THR A 603 -18.41 -7.14 -4.06
CA THR A 603 -19.27 -6.67 -5.15
C THR A 603 -19.79 -7.82 -6.02
N ILE A 604 -18.94 -8.82 -6.30
CA ILE A 604 -19.28 -9.97 -7.14
C ILE A 604 -20.32 -10.86 -6.45
N ASP A 605 -20.18 -11.11 -5.15
CA ASP A 605 -21.14 -11.91 -4.39
C ASP A 605 -22.54 -11.26 -4.41
N LEU A 606 -22.60 -9.94 -4.15
CA LEU A 606 -23.86 -9.21 -4.12
C LEU A 606 -24.47 -9.07 -5.52
N LEU A 607 -23.65 -8.91 -6.57
CA LEU A 607 -24.10 -8.95 -7.96
C LEU A 607 -24.75 -10.30 -8.29
N LEU A 608 -24.12 -11.41 -7.92
CA LEU A 608 -24.65 -12.76 -8.17
C LEU A 608 -25.94 -13.02 -7.41
N TYR A 609 -26.01 -12.59 -6.15
CA TYR A 609 -27.22 -12.63 -5.32
C TYR A 609 -28.38 -11.87 -5.97
N CYS A 610 -28.18 -10.60 -6.33
CA CYS A 610 -29.21 -9.78 -6.97
C CYS A 610 -29.63 -10.29 -8.36
N CYS A 611 -28.78 -11.05 -9.06
CA CYS A 611 -29.16 -11.70 -10.32
C CYS A 611 -29.97 -12.98 -10.11
N GLY A 612 -29.85 -13.63 -8.95
CA GLY A 612 -30.51 -14.90 -8.63
C GLY A 612 -31.83 -14.72 -7.89
N ASP A 613 -31.95 -13.67 -7.08
CA ASP A 613 -33.07 -13.45 -6.17
C ASP A 613 -34.02 -12.34 -6.62
N THR A 614 -35.30 -12.50 -6.31
CA THR A 614 -36.32 -11.48 -6.51
C THR A 614 -36.25 -10.43 -5.41
N PHE A 615 -36.14 -9.17 -5.79
CA PHE A 615 -36.30 -8.03 -4.88
C PHE A 615 -37.71 -8.02 -4.26
N TYR A 616 -37.79 -7.79 -2.96
CA TYR A 616 -39.08 -7.68 -2.27
C TYR A 616 -39.82 -6.39 -2.65
N ASP A 617 -39.06 -5.31 -2.87
CA ASP A 617 -39.60 -4.02 -3.29
C ASP A 617 -39.61 -3.89 -4.83
N PRO A 618 -40.77 -3.67 -5.47
CA PRO A 618 -40.85 -3.51 -6.92
C PRO A 618 -40.10 -2.27 -7.44
N ARG A 619 -39.90 -1.25 -6.60
CA ARG A 619 -39.08 -0.07 -6.95
C ARG A 619 -37.61 -0.46 -7.09
N ALA A 620 -37.10 -1.27 -6.17
CA ALA A 620 -35.74 -1.80 -6.24
C ALA A 620 -35.53 -2.66 -7.49
N ALA A 621 -36.50 -3.52 -7.84
CA ALA A 621 -36.48 -4.30 -9.07
C ALA A 621 -36.40 -3.40 -10.32
N ALA A 622 -37.22 -2.35 -10.40
CA ALA A 622 -37.20 -1.41 -11.52
C ALA A 622 -35.86 -0.66 -11.65
N VAL A 623 -35.26 -0.27 -10.51
CA VAL A 623 -33.96 0.40 -10.46
C VAL A 623 -32.82 -0.56 -10.85
N PHE A 624 -32.86 -1.81 -10.39
CA PHE A 624 -31.93 -2.85 -10.81
C PHE A 624 -31.97 -3.07 -12.33
N GLU A 625 -33.17 -3.22 -12.89
CA GLU A 625 -33.37 -3.39 -14.35
C GLU A 625 -32.83 -2.19 -15.14
N LYS A 626 -33.02 -0.98 -14.61
CA LYS A 626 -32.50 0.25 -15.20
C LYS A 626 -30.97 0.30 -15.17
N TYR A 627 -30.33 -0.10 -14.07
CA TYR A 627 -28.87 -0.06 -13.97
C TYR A 627 -28.18 -1.20 -14.71
N ARG A 628 -28.77 -2.41 -14.71
CA ARG A 628 -28.20 -3.54 -15.44
C ARG A 628 -28.15 -3.29 -16.94
N THR A 629 -29.15 -2.58 -17.49
CA THR A 629 -29.25 -2.27 -18.93
C THR A 629 -28.46 -1.04 -19.36
N ARG A 630 -28.04 -0.19 -18.41
CA ARG A 630 -27.17 0.96 -18.67
C ARG A 630 -25.71 0.54 -18.67
N LYS A 631 -25.00 0.91 -19.73
CA LYS A 631 -23.58 0.60 -19.91
C LYS A 631 -22.71 1.85 -19.84
N LYS A 632 -21.54 1.69 -19.22
CA LYS A 632 -20.43 2.63 -19.29
C LYS A 632 -19.18 1.85 -19.75
N GLY A 633 -18.97 1.78 -21.06
CA GLY A 633 -18.03 0.83 -21.65
C GLY A 633 -18.61 -0.59 -21.64
N ASP A 634 -17.79 -1.58 -21.27
CA ASP A 634 -18.20 -2.99 -21.15
C ASP A 634 -18.85 -3.34 -19.79
N LEU A 635 -18.79 -2.41 -18.83
CA LEU A 635 -19.34 -2.60 -17.49
C LEU A 635 -20.75 -2.04 -17.38
N SER A 636 -21.60 -2.78 -16.69
CA SER A 636 -22.91 -2.31 -16.27
C SER A 636 -22.77 -1.20 -15.21
N GLU A 637 -23.63 -0.18 -15.26
CA GLU A 637 -23.74 0.82 -14.19
C GLU A 637 -24.04 0.13 -12.83
N LEU A 638 -24.70 -1.03 -12.85
CA LEU A 638 -25.04 -1.81 -11.67
C LEU A 638 -23.83 -2.15 -10.79
N VAL A 639 -22.68 -2.53 -11.40
CA VAL A 639 -21.48 -2.90 -10.64
C VAL A 639 -21.00 -1.72 -9.80
N ALA A 640 -20.90 -0.54 -10.40
CA ALA A 640 -20.51 0.68 -9.70
C ALA A 640 -21.52 1.06 -8.60
N ARG A 641 -22.82 0.81 -8.81
CA ARG A 641 -23.85 1.06 -7.77
C ARG A 641 -23.76 0.09 -6.61
N ILE A 642 -23.44 -1.17 -6.87
CA ILE A 642 -23.19 -2.15 -5.82
C ILE A 642 -21.95 -1.75 -5.01
N GLU A 643 -20.87 -1.36 -5.69
CA GLU A 643 -19.62 -0.89 -5.04
C GLU A 643 -19.85 0.27 -4.06
N GLU A 644 -20.79 1.19 -4.33
CA GLU A 644 -21.12 2.29 -3.41
C GLU A 644 -21.61 1.84 -2.03
N MET A 645 -22.10 0.59 -1.89
CA MET A 645 -22.53 0.02 -0.61
C MET A 645 -21.55 -1.01 -0.05
N MET A 646 -20.50 -1.37 -0.78
CA MET A 646 -19.52 -2.34 -0.29
C MET A 646 -18.54 -1.64 0.66
N PRO A 647 -18.22 -2.23 1.83
CA PRO A 647 -17.21 -1.65 2.71
C PRO A 647 -15.86 -1.58 2.00
N THR A 648 -15.30 -0.38 1.86
CA THR A 648 -14.00 -0.17 1.19
C THR A 648 -12.82 -0.44 2.13
N CYS A 649 -13.00 -0.20 3.43
CA CYS A 649 -11.94 -0.30 4.43
C CYS A 649 -12.14 -1.54 5.35
N ILE A 650 -12.09 -2.73 4.76
CA ILE A 650 -12.22 -4.02 5.48
C ILE A 650 -10.89 -4.41 6.18
N ASN A 651 -9.79 -4.23 5.45
CA ASN A 651 -8.46 -4.73 5.81
C ASN A 651 -7.53 -3.66 6.40
N GLY A 652 -7.92 -2.38 6.27
CA GLY A 652 -7.04 -1.23 6.46
C GLY A 652 -6.67 -0.67 5.10
N CYS A 653 -7.44 0.32 4.62
CA CYS A 653 -7.18 0.93 3.32
C CYS A 653 -5.77 1.53 3.30
N PRO A 654 -5.00 1.37 2.21
CA PRO A 654 -3.79 2.13 1.95
C PRO A 654 -3.97 3.62 2.22
N GLU A 655 -5.09 4.25 1.88
CA GLU A 655 -5.30 5.67 2.16
C GLU A 655 -5.50 6.01 3.66
N CYS A 656 -5.92 5.05 4.48
CA CYS A 656 -6.06 5.24 5.94
C CYS A 656 -4.73 5.04 6.69
N ILE A 657 -3.70 4.40 6.08
CA ILE A 657 -2.45 4.04 6.79
C ILE A 657 -1.14 4.20 5.98
N GLU A 658 -1.20 4.17 4.66
CA GLU A 658 -0.13 4.59 3.76
C GLU A 658 -0.23 6.10 3.50
N ILE A 659 0.69 6.83 4.10
CA ILE A 659 0.73 8.30 4.03
C ILE A 659 1.84 8.78 3.08
N SER A 660 2.58 7.85 2.49
CA SER A 660 3.46 8.13 1.36
C SER A 660 2.80 7.68 0.07
N SER A 661 2.46 8.62 -0.80
CA SER A 661 2.29 8.37 -2.23
C SER A 661 3.66 8.03 -2.84
N SER A 662 4.20 6.86 -2.54
CA SER A 662 5.30 6.31 -3.31
C SER A 662 4.76 5.93 -4.69
N TYR A 663 5.34 6.52 -5.74
CA TYR A 663 5.17 6.03 -7.10
C TYR A 663 5.46 4.53 -7.12
N GLY A 664 4.54 3.72 -7.66
CA GLY A 664 4.68 2.27 -7.73
C GLY A 664 4.31 1.56 -6.43
N GLN A 665 3.06 1.68 -5.98
CA GLN A 665 2.53 0.81 -4.92
C GLN A 665 2.71 -0.66 -5.32
N ASP A 666 3.32 -1.43 -4.42
CA ASP A 666 3.35 -2.89 -4.53
C ASP A 666 1.92 -3.42 -4.33
N PRO A 667 1.28 -4.00 -5.36
CA PRO A 667 -0.07 -4.54 -5.23
C PRO A 667 -0.20 -5.56 -4.08
N LEU A 668 0.90 -6.23 -3.72
CA LEU A 668 0.98 -7.20 -2.62
C LEU A 668 0.72 -6.57 -1.24
N GLY A 669 1.08 -5.29 -1.05
CA GLY A 669 1.08 -4.66 0.27
C GLY A 669 -0.30 -4.69 0.93
N SER A 670 -1.36 -4.49 0.12
CA SER A 670 -2.75 -4.51 0.59
C SER A 670 -3.22 -5.89 1.05
N ALA A 671 -2.69 -6.98 0.48
CA ALA A 671 -3.02 -8.35 0.85
C ALA A 671 -2.42 -8.76 2.21
N LEU A 672 -1.47 -7.99 2.73
CA LEU A 672 -0.82 -8.20 4.03
C LEU A 672 -1.41 -7.31 5.15
N LEU A 673 -2.52 -6.62 4.90
CA LEU A 673 -3.18 -5.78 5.90
C LEU A 673 -4.48 -6.42 6.37
N ASN A 674 -4.68 -6.51 7.68
CA ASN A 674 -5.97 -6.88 8.26
C ASN A 674 -6.16 -6.31 9.67
N LYS A 675 -6.72 -5.10 9.74
CA LYS A 675 -7.00 -4.41 11.01
C LYS A 675 -7.90 -5.20 11.97
N ARG A 676 -8.79 -6.07 11.47
CA ARG A 676 -9.69 -6.87 12.30
C ARG A 676 -8.93 -7.94 13.06
N LEU A 677 -7.91 -8.55 12.45
CA LEU A 677 -7.01 -9.47 13.12
C LEU A 677 -6.28 -8.76 14.27
N LEU A 678 -5.64 -7.62 14.00
CA LEU A 678 -4.93 -6.88 15.04
C LEU A 678 -5.87 -6.42 16.17
N ALA A 679 -7.03 -5.85 15.85
CA ALA A 679 -8.00 -5.41 16.85
C ALA A 679 -8.41 -6.55 17.80
N ARG A 680 -8.75 -7.73 17.25
CA ARG A 680 -9.12 -8.91 18.05
C ARG A 680 -7.97 -9.46 18.91
N LEU A 681 -6.73 -9.31 18.46
CA LEU A 681 -5.56 -9.72 19.24
C LEU A 681 -5.22 -8.74 20.37
N LEU A 682 -5.53 -7.46 20.17
CA LEU A 682 -5.33 -6.40 21.16
C LEU A 682 -6.38 -6.44 22.28
N GLU A 683 -7.63 -6.81 21.97
CA GLU A 683 -8.74 -6.98 22.91
C GLU A 683 -8.28 -7.80 24.14
N VAL A 684 -8.38 -7.18 25.31
CA VAL A 684 -8.16 -7.83 26.61
C VAL A 684 -9.49 -8.46 27.02
N GLN A 685 -9.54 -9.79 27.16
CA GLN A 685 -10.64 -10.46 27.85
C GLN A 685 -10.61 -10.16 29.34
#